data_AF-A0AAJ0CAN3-F1
#
_entry.id   AF-A0AAJ0CAN3-F1
#
_cell.length_a   1.000
_cell.length_b   1.000
_cell.length_c   1.000
_cell.angle_alpha   90.00
_cell.angle_beta   90.00
_cell.angle_gamma   90.00
#
_symmetry.space_group_name_H-M   'P 1'
#
loop_
_entity.id
_entity.type
_entity.pdbx_description
1 polymer ?
#
loop_
_entity_poly.entity_id
_entity_poly.type
_entity_poly.pdbx_seq_one_letter_code
_entity_poly.pdbx_strand_id
1 'polypeptide(L)'
;MRAIGFGTVSRRIRAEKALKHIGTAQVEVNVLCFPDSNGPDNENVKRLKSLFRMQHDLDPEEPQNRIPAVIDETDLHEALATSGLSQDSLLSNSQNYAKLNFRADYRLKCLRGEDRIEAAKQAFRSSALRWIVDLFAADISNEAQRDIVEEYSSERKLDDGEIYYKIREYQGICGQEHPHFERRWWARLATLPDSKRKKECLDQLLGHRKFSRAFDAFYPIPALYCGLRLSVVSKMISTRCHEVSIKRASNEELVANSQELLAYLRHIKDFWYSIFDGEESAMQRLDKESVLALELKAPGACQKDTLDLYGRVHGGEILCTFSQMERERIWSRICSATTECLIPSLRGFFNNLNYIKLGADCMKRLVSLQSKETIRGALESAYEGTETSSGECLVQVSGQSTKLVQTNRTEHFDIYYRQLWLYALREHPAIPAEVRAKKSGGKTTQVDENVLFRFARFAHKLGFRSDEISELLRSNPDRAIARRLLTTARRPEEFNYEDMESCITAVEDVIASARPVSNDGAEYVIEHDEKPPERSGQPAKNDLARDKRFMYLDVFHGAFQKQDLLTSLFIQRSMYFAFFGKDIDVSVDDINGAPELQEAMWGSIAFEQHSNRHLICDEGRSTQLSTVQHTTEEGYQRQLEDLRGKLAETESRLEPLVQKENEHLNNIERLQSTLTIQQSTLGTLKCEDRDLREKLAGLRQKEAEQIIRLETLQNDVQERQSQIGELVKRRNDLGEEIRLDLVTPDRQNQSTQEDQEVMLLELSQQAIEKQNSVNQLAALNREKQQEARYLEDERQRLQVLVDGLIAKNEEEQTRAATLAAEEKERNSTVDKLREKELELRRTIDHLDTCLQRLQTKINDAREVEKELQLRIERLVEKEWADEAASEREYSRTNEPLAERAPMENSTLGTMVRRALNPDEESMTEGSIEERTPVTRGPTVAAGTGQLVHTPQELLEPGMVRVQFKLFENGDWRLGDEVVVDPNEPSTVMRLAKKNVF
;
A
#
# COMPACT_ATOMS: atom_id res chain seq x y z
N MET A 1 5.69 11.33 34.01
CA MET A 1 6.38 12.52 33.45
C MET A 1 5.70 13.03 32.17
N ARG A 2 5.62 12.26 31.07
CA ARG A 2 5.05 12.66 29.73
C ARG A 2 3.69 13.39 29.68
N ALA A 3 2.93 13.51 30.78
CA ALA A 3 1.70 14.31 30.84
C ALA A 3 1.96 15.82 31.07
N ILE A 4 3.02 16.18 31.82
CA ILE A 4 3.27 17.55 32.29
C ILE A 4 3.68 18.46 31.13
N GLY A 5 4.65 18.02 30.30
CA GLY A 5 5.14 18.79 29.15
C GLY A 5 4.07 19.12 28.11
N PHE A 6 3.04 18.27 27.94
CA PHE A 6 1.91 18.56 27.05
C PHE A 6 1.13 19.80 27.50
N GLY A 7 0.87 19.93 28.81
CA GLY A 7 0.25 21.11 29.39
C GLY A 7 1.12 22.36 29.30
N THR A 8 2.45 22.23 29.20
CA THR A 8 3.37 23.36 28.99
C THR A 8 3.39 23.81 27.53
N VAL A 9 3.56 22.90 26.56
CA VAL A 9 3.55 23.23 25.12
C VAL A 9 2.20 23.83 24.69
N SER A 10 1.08 23.22 25.10
CA SER A 10 -0.26 23.75 24.80
C SER A 10 -0.51 25.14 25.43
N ARG A 11 0.07 25.43 26.60
CA ARG A 11 0.01 26.77 27.21
C ARG A 11 0.93 27.77 26.49
N ARG A 12 2.15 27.38 26.09
CA ARG A 12 3.05 28.22 25.28
C ARG A 12 2.38 28.64 23.99
N ILE A 13 1.88 27.67 23.21
CA ILE A 13 1.21 27.94 21.92
C ILE A 13 -0.02 28.83 22.14
N ARG A 14 -0.85 28.58 23.16
CA ARG A 14 -2.03 29.44 23.43
C ARG A 14 -1.64 30.87 23.84
N ALA A 15 -0.60 31.02 24.66
CA ALA A 15 -0.10 32.33 25.06
C ALA A 15 0.51 33.09 23.87
N GLU A 16 1.25 32.40 22.99
CA GLU A 16 1.77 32.96 21.76
C GLU A 16 0.65 33.40 20.80
N LYS A 17 -0.35 32.53 20.54
CA LYS A 17 -1.52 32.91 19.72
C LYS A 17 -2.22 34.17 20.28
N ALA A 18 -2.38 34.27 21.60
CA ALA A 18 -3.00 35.42 22.24
C ALA A 18 -2.13 36.70 22.18
N LEU A 19 -0.81 36.57 22.30
CA LEU A 19 0.16 37.67 22.19
C LEU A 19 0.32 38.19 20.75
N LYS A 20 0.22 37.29 19.77
CA LYS A 20 0.43 37.57 18.34
C LYS A 20 -0.86 37.83 17.56
N HIS A 21 -2.02 37.76 18.20
CA HIS A 21 -3.31 38.14 17.60
C HIS A 21 -3.47 39.66 17.59
N ILE A 22 -3.51 40.25 16.41
CA ILE A 22 -3.58 41.69 16.17
C ILE A 22 -5.03 42.20 16.30
N GLY A 23 -6.02 41.38 15.92
CA GLY A 23 -7.43 41.76 15.92
C GLY A 23 -8.23 41.09 14.79
N THR A 24 -9.53 41.38 14.72
CA THR A 24 -10.48 40.77 13.77
C THR A 24 -11.06 41.82 12.82
N ALA A 25 -11.12 41.55 11.51
CA ALA A 25 -11.54 42.51 10.49
C ALA A 25 -12.41 41.91 9.36
N GLN A 26 -13.20 42.74 8.67
CA GLN A 26 -13.91 42.41 7.43
C GLN A 26 -13.06 42.74 6.19
N VAL A 27 -12.47 41.71 5.58
CA VAL A 27 -11.59 41.81 4.40
C VAL A 27 -12.31 41.30 3.15
N GLU A 28 -12.01 41.85 1.98
CA GLU A 28 -12.59 41.41 0.70
C GLU A 28 -12.02 40.07 0.22
N VAL A 29 -12.91 39.16 -0.21
CA VAL A 29 -12.56 37.77 -0.58
C VAL A 29 -11.64 37.61 -1.81
N ASN A 30 -11.34 38.74 -2.47
CA ASN A 30 -10.45 38.83 -3.63
C ASN A 30 -8.99 39.13 -3.22
N VAL A 31 -8.78 39.65 -2.01
CA VAL A 31 -7.45 39.92 -1.43
C VAL A 31 -6.88 38.66 -0.76
N LEU A 32 -7.74 37.78 -0.25
CA LEU A 32 -7.35 36.55 0.46
C LEU A 32 -6.64 35.57 -0.50
N CYS A 33 -5.44 35.12 -0.14
CA CYS A 33 -4.70 34.07 -0.83
C CYS A 33 -4.35 32.91 0.11
N PHE A 34 -4.24 31.69 -0.43
CA PHE A 34 -4.01 30.46 0.34
C PHE A 34 -2.75 29.74 -0.16
N PRO A 35 -1.55 30.34 -0.04
CA PRO A 35 -0.33 29.84 -0.67
C PRO A 35 0.16 28.50 -0.12
N ASP A 36 -0.28 28.12 1.08
CA ASP A 36 0.05 26.85 1.73
C ASP A 36 -1.06 25.78 1.53
N SER A 37 -2.00 26.01 0.61
CA SER A 37 -3.12 25.12 0.32
C SER A 37 -2.88 24.30 -0.95
N ASN A 38 -3.42 23.08 -0.99
CA ASN A 38 -3.39 22.19 -2.15
C ASN A 38 -4.54 22.45 -3.15
N GLY A 39 -5.26 23.56 -3.00
CA GLY A 39 -6.48 23.88 -3.73
C GLY A 39 -7.77 23.37 -3.06
N PRO A 40 -8.95 23.83 -3.52
CA PRO A 40 -10.22 23.59 -2.83
C PRO A 40 -10.80 22.19 -3.05
N ASP A 41 -11.29 21.57 -1.97
CA ASP A 41 -12.05 20.31 -2.01
C ASP A 41 -13.44 20.56 -2.62
N ASN A 42 -13.61 20.16 -3.87
CA ASN A 42 -14.86 20.35 -4.63
C ASN A 42 -16.11 19.75 -3.95
N GLU A 43 -16.00 18.67 -3.16
CA GLU A 43 -17.15 18.12 -2.41
C GLU A 43 -17.42 18.94 -1.14
N ASN A 44 -16.37 19.40 -0.45
CA ASN A 44 -16.53 20.29 0.69
C ASN A 44 -17.08 21.67 0.25
N VAL A 45 -16.63 22.20 -0.89
CA VAL A 45 -17.17 23.41 -1.52
C VAL A 45 -18.66 23.23 -1.86
N LYS A 46 -19.06 22.11 -2.49
CA LYS A 46 -20.49 21.81 -2.76
C LYS A 46 -21.31 21.74 -1.46
N ARG A 47 -20.78 21.12 -0.41
CA ARG A 47 -21.42 21.03 0.91
C ARG A 47 -21.60 22.40 1.55
N LEU A 48 -20.54 23.21 1.61
CA LEU A 48 -20.55 24.56 2.19
C LEU A 48 -21.47 25.50 1.38
N LYS A 49 -21.41 25.45 0.05
CA LYS A 49 -22.32 26.16 -0.87
C LYS A 49 -23.78 25.76 -0.71
N SER A 50 -24.05 24.53 -0.27
CA SER A 50 -25.39 24.05 0.07
C SER A 50 -25.82 24.54 1.46
N LEU A 51 -24.92 24.53 2.45
CA LEU A 51 -25.15 25.13 3.78
C LEU A 51 -25.50 26.63 3.65
N PHE A 52 -24.70 27.41 2.91
CA PHE A 52 -24.93 28.85 2.66
C PHE A 52 -26.24 29.17 1.90
N ARG A 53 -26.94 28.16 1.39
CA ARG A 53 -28.24 28.28 0.69
C ARG A 53 -29.41 27.71 1.48
N MET A 54 -29.16 26.87 2.49
CA MET A 54 -30.19 26.17 3.27
C MET A 54 -30.27 26.67 4.72
N GLN A 55 -29.16 27.19 5.27
CA GLN A 55 -29.16 27.98 6.49
C GLN A 55 -29.06 29.45 6.12
N HIS A 56 -30.07 30.23 6.48
CA HIS A 56 -29.96 31.70 6.50
C HIS A 56 -29.11 32.19 7.69
N ASP A 57 -28.82 31.30 8.64
CA ASP A 57 -28.19 31.59 9.93
C ASP A 57 -26.69 31.23 9.98
N LEU A 58 -26.04 30.94 8.83
CA LEU A 58 -24.59 30.68 8.84
C LEU A 58 -23.82 32.01 8.93
N ASP A 59 -23.56 32.39 10.17
CA ASP A 59 -22.96 33.65 10.57
C ASP A 59 -21.42 33.62 10.45
N PRO A 60 -20.80 34.51 9.62
CA PRO A 60 -19.35 34.66 9.55
C PRO A 60 -18.70 35.17 10.84
N GLU A 61 -19.46 35.76 11.78
CA GLU A 61 -18.94 36.25 13.06
C GLU A 61 -18.60 35.11 14.04
N GLU A 62 -19.23 33.92 13.89
CA GLU A 62 -18.88 32.75 14.70
C GLU A 62 -17.38 32.42 14.57
N PRO A 63 -16.63 32.17 15.67
CA PRO A 63 -15.21 31.84 15.61
C PRO A 63 -14.87 30.63 14.71
N GLN A 64 -15.79 29.69 14.53
CA GLN A 64 -15.62 28.56 13.62
C GLN A 64 -15.75 28.94 12.13
N ASN A 65 -16.31 30.10 11.79
CA ASN A 65 -16.49 30.57 10.42
C ASN A 65 -15.42 31.57 9.95
N ARG A 66 -14.60 32.08 10.86
CA ARG A 66 -13.53 33.03 10.56
C ARG A 66 -12.35 32.40 9.82
N ILE A 67 -11.51 33.25 9.25
CA ILE A 67 -10.31 32.89 8.51
C ILE A 67 -9.09 33.47 9.22
N PRO A 68 -8.17 32.66 9.75
CA PRO A 68 -6.93 33.17 10.30
C PRO A 68 -5.95 33.51 9.17
N ALA A 69 -5.33 34.69 9.25
CA ALA A 69 -4.33 35.16 8.30
C ALA A 69 -3.11 35.76 9.01
N VAL A 70 -1.96 35.75 8.33
CA VAL A 70 -0.73 36.39 8.80
C VAL A 70 -0.44 37.65 8.00
N ILE A 71 0.08 38.67 8.68
CA ILE A 71 0.39 39.99 8.09
C ILE A 71 1.64 40.59 8.75
N ASP A 72 2.47 41.24 7.93
CA ASP A 72 3.64 41.99 8.37
C ASP A 72 3.25 43.39 8.88
N GLU A 73 4.05 43.97 9.77
CA GLU A 73 3.75 45.24 10.45
C GLU A 73 3.65 46.41 9.46
N THR A 74 4.49 46.40 8.41
CA THR A 74 4.44 47.39 7.31
C THR A 74 3.10 47.39 6.59
N ASP A 75 2.60 46.19 6.30
CA ASP A 75 1.44 45.96 5.44
C ASP A 75 0.16 46.20 6.23
N LEU A 76 0.16 45.86 7.52
CA LEU A 76 -0.87 46.24 8.48
C LEU A 76 -0.99 47.76 8.59
N HIS A 77 0.13 48.48 8.80
CA HIS A 77 0.12 49.93 8.91
C HIS A 77 -0.39 50.59 7.62
N GLU A 78 0.01 50.07 6.45
CA GLU A 78 -0.49 50.53 5.16
C GLU A 78 -2.00 50.27 4.96
N ALA A 79 -2.49 49.09 5.33
CA ALA A 79 -3.90 48.74 5.26
C ALA A 79 -4.75 49.59 6.22
N LEU A 80 -4.27 49.83 7.45
CA LEU A 80 -4.91 50.72 8.42
C LEU A 80 -5.01 52.16 7.88
N ALA A 81 -3.91 52.70 7.34
CA ALA A 81 -3.89 54.03 6.72
C ALA A 81 -4.83 54.12 5.51
N THR A 82 -4.85 53.09 4.65
CA THR A 82 -5.76 52.98 3.48
C THR A 82 -7.23 52.89 3.89
N SER A 83 -7.50 52.41 5.11
CA SER A 83 -8.86 52.24 5.65
C SER A 83 -9.33 53.40 6.53
N GLY A 84 -8.42 54.30 6.93
CA GLY A 84 -8.71 55.34 7.93
C GLY A 84 -8.95 54.80 9.34
N LEU A 85 -8.33 53.66 9.69
CA LEU A 85 -8.55 52.94 10.95
C LEU A 85 -7.36 53.07 11.92
N SER A 86 -7.63 53.02 13.22
CA SER A 86 -6.59 52.77 14.25
C SER A 86 -6.41 51.28 14.49
N GLN A 87 -5.27 50.86 15.04
CA GLN A 87 -5.05 49.47 15.44
C GLN A 87 -6.05 49.00 16.50
N ASP A 88 -6.41 49.87 17.46
CA ASP A 88 -7.44 49.59 18.48
C ASP A 88 -8.81 49.24 17.88
N SER A 89 -9.10 49.72 16.67
CA SER A 89 -10.35 49.42 15.96
C SER A 89 -10.49 47.91 15.67
N LEU A 90 -9.37 47.21 15.46
CA LEU A 90 -9.32 45.76 15.20
C LEU A 90 -9.54 44.92 16.46
N LEU A 91 -9.37 45.50 17.65
CA LEU A 91 -9.57 44.85 18.94
C LEU A 91 -11.00 45.02 19.48
N SER A 92 -11.87 45.72 18.74
CA SER A 92 -13.22 46.06 19.21
C SER A 92 -14.22 44.91 19.03
N ASN A 93 -14.63 44.29 20.15
CA ASN A 93 -15.70 43.27 20.22
C ASN A 93 -17.12 43.85 20.02
N SER A 94 -17.31 44.71 19.02
CA SER A 94 -18.62 45.24 18.64
C SER A 94 -19.24 44.43 17.49
N GLN A 95 -20.57 44.46 17.36
CA GLN A 95 -21.33 43.78 16.29
C GLN A 95 -21.16 44.44 14.90
N ASN A 96 -20.02 45.07 14.64
CA ASN A 96 -19.64 45.71 13.38
C ASN A 96 -18.11 45.66 13.25
N TYR A 97 -17.59 44.49 12.87
CA TYR A 97 -16.16 44.28 12.61
C TYR A 97 -15.59 45.30 11.62
N ALA A 98 -14.41 45.86 11.94
CA ALA A 98 -13.79 46.94 11.18
C ALA A 98 -13.46 46.52 9.73
N LYS A 99 -13.76 47.38 8.76
CA LYS A 99 -13.60 47.10 7.32
C LYS A 99 -12.19 47.46 6.85
N LEU A 100 -11.29 46.49 6.93
CA LEU A 100 -9.90 46.64 6.49
C LEU A 100 -9.80 46.50 4.97
N ASN A 101 -9.09 47.45 4.35
CA ASN A 101 -8.89 47.59 2.91
C ASN A 101 -7.40 47.51 2.59
N PHE A 102 -7.07 46.89 1.46
CA PHE A 102 -5.71 46.73 0.96
C PHE A 102 -5.61 47.31 -0.46
N ARG A 103 -4.38 47.50 -0.97
CA ARG A 103 -4.19 47.81 -2.40
C ARG A 103 -4.67 46.64 -3.28
N ALA A 104 -5.11 46.94 -4.51
CA ALA A 104 -5.75 45.96 -5.39
C ALA A 104 -4.83 44.81 -5.86
N ASP A 105 -3.52 45.05 -5.86
CA ASP A 105 -2.44 44.11 -6.13
C ASP A 105 -2.02 43.28 -4.91
N TYR A 106 -2.24 43.77 -3.69
CA TYR A 106 -1.88 43.08 -2.44
C TYR A 106 -2.62 41.74 -2.26
N ARG A 107 -1.99 40.76 -1.62
CA ARG A 107 -2.58 39.46 -1.32
C ARG A 107 -2.28 39.04 0.11
N LEU A 108 -3.33 38.94 0.93
CA LEU A 108 -3.23 38.61 2.35
C LEU A 108 -3.09 37.08 2.53
N LYS A 109 -1.96 36.64 3.10
CA LYS A 109 -1.68 35.22 3.35
C LYS A 109 -2.62 34.65 4.42
N CYS A 110 -3.61 33.89 3.98
CA CYS A 110 -4.53 33.15 4.84
C CYS A 110 -3.98 31.75 5.11
N LEU A 111 -4.05 31.31 6.38
CA LEU A 111 -3.53 30.01 6.82
C LEU A 111 -4.48 28.84 6.49
N ARG A 112 -5.78 29.10 6.36
CA ARG A 112 -6.82 28.11 6.01
C ARG A 112 -8.11 28.79 5.54
N GLY A 113 -9.01 28.03 4.92
CA GLY A 113 -10.39 28.49 4.63
C GLY A 113 -10.73 28.66 3.14
N GLU A 114 -9.88 28.15 2.23
CA GLU A 114 -10.10 28.23 0.78
C GLU A 114 -11.46 27.67 0.35
N ASP A 115 -11.82 26.45 0.79
CA ASP A 115 -13.14 25.82 0.53
C ASP A 115 -14.32 26.73 0.90
N ARG A 116 -14.19 27.46 2.02
CA ARG A 116 -15.23 28.36 2.54
C ARG A 116 -15.36 29.61 1.69
N ILE A 117 -14.24 30.21 1.29
CA ILE A 117 -14.24 31.37 0.39
C ILE A 117 -14.72 31.00 -1.01
N GLU A 118 -14.32 29.86 -1.55
CA GLU A 118 -14.75 29.43 -2.87
C GLU A 118 -16.24 29.04 -2.89
N ALA A 119 -16.71 28.34 -1.87
CA ALA A 119 -18.14 28.13 -1.66
C ALA A 119 -18.92 29.45 -1.53
N ALA A 120 -18.35 30.47 -0.88
CA ALA A 120 -18.99 31.77 -0.68
C ALA A 120 -19.04 32.56 -2.00
N LYS A 121 -17.95 32.60 -2.78
CA LYS A 121 -17.91 33.17 -4.14
C LYS A 121 -18.94 32.51 -5.07
N GLN A 122 -19.15 31.20 -4.93
CA GLN A 122 -20.14 30.44 -5.71
C GLN A 122 -21.58 30.49 -5.17
N ALA A 123 -21.78 30.92 -3.92
CA ALA A 123 -23.10 31.13 -3.33
C ALA A 123 -23.59 32.57 -3.56
N PHE A 124 -22.75 33.56 -3.26
CA PHE A 124 -23.07 34.98 -3.29
C PHE A 124 -22.44 35.65 -4.52
N ARG A 125 -23.27 36.01 -5.52
CA ARG A 125 -22.84 36.71 -6.74
C ARG A 125 -22.56 38.20 -6.50
N SER A 126 -21.65 38.52 -5.58
CA SER A 126 -21.21 39.88 -5.26
C SER A 126 -19.70 40.00 -5.38
N SER A 127 -19.23 40.97 -6.18
CA SER A 127 -17.80 41.31 -6.28
C SER A 127 -17.25 41.96 -5.00
N ALA A 128 -18.12 42.59 -4.20
CA ALA A 128 -17.80 43.26 -2.93
C ALA A 128 -18.06 42.36 -1.70
N LEU A 129 -18.00 41.03 -1.88
CA LEU A 129 -18.14 40.08 -0.78
C LEU A 129 -16.96 40.22 0.20
N ARG A 130 -17.27 40.37 1.49
CA ARG A 130 -16.29 40.39 2.58
C ARG A 130 -16.45 39.18 3.47
N TRP A 131 -15.35 38.75 4.08
CA TRP A 131 -15.32 37.70 5.08
C TRP A 131 -14.58 38.19 6.32
N ILE A 132 -14.81 37.52 7.45
CA ILE A 132 -14.22 37.89 8.73
C ILE A 132 -12.91 37.13 8.92
N VAL A 133 -11.86 37.90 9.19
CA VAL A 133 -10.47 37.46 9.23
C VAL A 133 -9.90 37.80 10.60
N ASP A 134 -9.33 36.81 11.29
CA ASP A 134 -8.53 37.02 12.50
C ASP A 134 -7.06 37.18 12.09
N LEU A 135 -6.46 38.32 12.41
CA LEU A 135 -5.13 38.71 11.96
C LEU A 135 -4.07 38.35 13.01
N PHE A 136 -2.98 37.73 12.56
CA PHE A 136 -1.81 37.39 13.37
C PHE A 136 -0.55 38.03 12.79
N ALA A 137 0.39 38.43 13.64
CA ALA A 137 1.68 38.95 13.18
C ALA A 137 2.49 37.86 12.46
N ALA A 138 3.15 38.19 11.35
CA ALA A 138 3.87 37.24 10.51
C ALA A 138 5.02 36.48 11.23
N ASP A 139 5.56 37.03 12.32
CA ASP A 139 6.61 36.40 13.14
C ASP A 139 6.09 35.35 14.14
N ILE A 140 4.78 35.04 14.13
CA ILE A 140 4.19 33.93 14.90
C ILE A 140 4.80 32.58 14.48
N SER A 141 5.19 31.76 15.47
CA SER A 141 6.00 30.57 15.23
C SER A 141 5.32 29.52 14.35
N ASN A 142 6.12 28.74 13.63
CA ASN A 142 5.65 27.61 12.80
C ASN A 142 4.85 26.57 13.61
N GLU A 143 5.09 26.43 14.92
CA GLU A 143 4.25 25.61 15.79
C GLU A 143 2.87 26.25 16.00
N ALA A 144 2.80 27.54 16.31
CA ALA A 144 1.54 28.24 16.52
C ALA A 144 0.73 28.40 15.22
N GLN A 145 1.38 28.65 14.07
CA GLN A 145 0.74 28.62 12.74
C GLN A 145 0.13 27.24 12.46
N ARG A 146 0.92 26.17 12.59
CA ARG A 146 0.44 24.78 12.41
C ARG A 146 -0.73 24.47 13.35
N ASP A 147 -0.65 24.90 14.60
CA ASP A 147 -1.74 24.71 15.56
C ASP A 147 -3.00 25.51 15.17
N ILE A 148 -2.89 26.71 14.60
CA ILE A 148 -4.03 27.46 14.03
C ILE A 148 -4.64 26.73 12.82
N VAL A 149 -3.82 26.32 11.85
CA VAL A 149 -4.26 25.58 10.65
C VAL A 149 -5.04 24.33 11.06
N GLU A 150 -4.45 23.50 11.91
CA GLU A 150 -5.05 22.25 12.31
C GLU A 150 -6.28 22.43 13.23
N GLU A 151 -6.28 23.41 14.15
CA GLU A 151 -7.31 23.56 15.20
C GLU A 151 -8.74 23.60 14.65
N TYR A 152 -8.92 24.30 13.52
CA TYR A 152 -10.22 24.47 12.87
C TYR A 152 -10.45 23.53 11.67
N SER A 153 -9.52 22.60 11.40
CA SER A 153 -9.72 21.56 10.36
C SER A 153 -10.82 20.54 10.69
N SER A 154 -11.45 20.65 11.86
CA SER A 154 -12.65 19.91 12.30
C SER A 154 -13.90 20.14 11.42
N GLU A 155 -13.91 21.22 10.61
CA GLU A 155 -15.00 21.52 9.67
C GLU A 155 -15.14 20.50 8.52
N ARG A 156 -14.04 19.81 8.16
CA ARG A 156 -14.00 18.77 7.12
C ARG A 156 -14.16 17.40 7.80
N LYS A 157 -14.79 16.45 7.09
CA LYS A 157 -14.78 15.05 7.50
C LYS A 157 -13.34 14.52 7.36
N LEU A 158 -12.62 14.44 8.48
CA LEU A 158 -11.24 13.95 8.54
C LEU A 158 -11.11 12.60 7.83
N ASP A 159 -10.12 12.49 6.95
CA ASP A 159 -9.88 11.28 6.19
C ASP A 159 -9.07 10.25 7.00
N ASP A 160 -9.33 8.95 6.76
CA ASP A 160 -8.58 7.86 7.42
C ASP A 160 -7.08 7.91 7.03
N GLY A 161 -6.76 8.34 5.80
CA GLY A 161 -5.41 8.57 5.29
C GLY A 161 -4.69 9.74 5.94
N GLU A 162 -5.36 10.89 6.00
CA GLU A 162 -4.87 12.13 6.64
C GLU A 162 -4.50 11.89 8.11
N ILE A 163 -5.37 11.18 8.85
CA ILE A 163 -5.12 10.80 10.26
C ILE A 163 -3.89 9.89 10.39
N TYR A 164 -3.72 8.90 9.50
CA TYR A 164 -2.53 8.04 9.52
C TYR A 164 -1.27 8.87 9.26
N TYR A 165 -1.23 9.60 8.14
CA TYR A 165 -0.09 10.42 7.74
C TYR A 165 0.37 11.36 8.86
N LYS A 166 -0.55 12.15 9.43
CA LYS A 166 -0.24 13.11 10.49
C LYS A 166 0.26 12.45 11.77
N ILE A 167 -0.25 11.28 12.13
CA ILE A 167 0.27 10.52 13.29
C ILE A 167 1.69 9.99 13.02
N ARG A 168 2.02 9.50 11.81
CA ARG A 168 3.38 9.02 11.47
C ARG A 168 4.40 10.15 11.33
N GLU A 169 3.98 11.28 10.76
CA GLU A 169 4.76 12.53 10.67
C GLU A 169 5.20 12.97 12.06
N TYR A 170 4.25 13.17 12.98
CA TYR A 170 4.52 13.65 14.34
C TYR A 170 5.12 12.60 15.28
N GLN A 171 5.21 11.33 14.86
CA GLN A 171 6.00 10.28 15.51
C GLN A 171 7.47 10.26 15.05
N GLY A 172 7.91 11.19 14.19
CA GLY A 172 9.29 11.26 13.70
C GLY A 172 9.66 10.15 12.71
N ILE A 173 8.68 9.39 12.20
CA ILE A 173 8.88 8.35 11.18
C ILE A 173 8.89 8.96 9.77
N CYS A 174 8.11 10.04 9.61
CA CYS A 174 7.77 10.65 8.34
C CYS A 174 7.83 12.19 8.46
N GLY A 175 8.78 12.71 9.24
CA GLY A 175 8.84 14.13 9.60
C GLY A 175 9.59 14.37 10.91
N GLN A 176 9.32 15.50 11.56
CA GLN A 176 9.87 15.84 12.88
C GLN A 176 8.96 15.32 14.00
N GLU A 177 9.55 14.77 15.07
CA GLU A 177 8.79 14.30 16.23
C GLU A 177 8.13 15.50 16.96
N HIS A 178 6.80 15.48 17.06
CA HIS A 178 6.04 16.50 17.77
C HIS A 178 4.93 15.88 18.65
N PRO A 179 5.25 15.40 19.87
CA PRO A 179 4.32 14.67 20.73
C PRO A 179 3.08 15.45 21.20
N HIS A 180 3.04 16.78 20.99
CA HIS A 180 1.84 17.60 21.17
C HIS A 180 0.83 17.36 20.04
N PHE A 181 1.25 17.53 18.78
CA PHE A 181 0.39 17.36 17.62
C PHE A 181 -0.01 15.89 17.42
N GLU A 182 0.89 14.94 17.67
CA GLU A 182 0.56 13.50 17.66
C GLU A 182 -0.67 13.20 18.54
N ARG A 183 -0.66 13.66 19.81
CA ARG A 183 -1.80 13.49 20.72
C ARG A 183 -3.04 14.23 20.26
N ARG A 184 -2.89 15.39 19.61
CA ARG A 184 -4.03 16.12 19.04
C ARG A 184 -4.72 15.29 17.95
N TRP A 185 -3.97 14.58 17.11
CA TRP A 185 -4.54 13.68 16.09
C TRP A 185 -5.11 12.39 16.67
N TRP A 186 -4.49 11.78 17.68
CA TRP A 186 -5.11 10.69 18.44
C TRP A 186 -6.42 11.11 19.12
N ALA A 187 -6.50 12.34 19.64
CA ALA A 187 -7.72 12.89 20.22
C ALA A 187 -8.82 13.11 19.18
N ARG A 188 -8.50 13.66 17.99
CA ARG A 188 -9.43 13.75 16.85
C ARG A 188 -9.98 12.39 16.46
N LEU A 189 -9.11 11.38 16.33
CA LEU A 189 -9.53 10.00 16.03
C LEU A 189 -10.48 9.44 17.10
N ALA A 190 -10.28 9.81 18.37
CA ALA A 190 -11.14 9.42 19.48
C ALA A 190 -12.53 10.10 19.49
N THR A 191 -12.70 11.25 18.83
CA THR A 191 -14.00 11.98 18.78
C THR A 191 -14.86 11.69 17.54
N LEU A 192 -14.34 10.95 16.55
CA LEU A 192 -15.09 10.60 15.33
C LEU A 192 -16.22 9.56 15.58
N PRO A 193 -17.23 9.48 14.68
CA PRO A 193 -18.07 8.30 14.57
C PRO A 193 -17.23 7.03 14.37
N ASP A 194 -17.64 5.93 15.01
CA ASP A 194 -16.88 4.67 15.14
C ASP A 194 -15.46 4.79 15.75
N SER A 195 -15.15 5.89 16.46
CA SER A 195 -13.81 6.20 16.97
C SER A 195 -13.12 5.05 17.70
N LYS A 196 -13.82 4.37 18.63
CA LYS A 196 -13.28 3.22 19.37
C LYS A 196 -12.74 2.15 18.40
N ARG A 197 -13.55 1.76 17.41
CA ARG A 197 -13.18 0.75 16.42
C ARG A 197 -12.07 1.25 15.49
N LYS A 198 -12.13 2.51 15.02
CA LYS A 198 -11.06 3.07 14.18
C LYS A 198 -9.73 3.13 14.92
N LYS A 199 -9.74 3.54 16.19
CA LYS A 199 -8.55 3.57 17.06
C LYS A 199 -8.00 2.16 17.27
N GLU A 200 -8.83 1.19 17.66
CA GLU A 200 -8.43 -0.22 17.81
C GLU A 200 -7.84 -0.79 16.50
N CYS A 201 -8.34 -0.37 15.34
CA CYS A 201 -7.79 -0.75 14.04
C CYS A 201 -6.46 -0.06 13.71
N LEU A 202 -6.25 1.21 14.10
CA LEU A 202 -4.97 1.89 13.96
C LEU A 202 -3.92 1.30 14.92
N ASP A 203 -4.29 1.03 16.17
CA ASP A 203 -3.44 0.33 17.15
C ASP A 203 -3.01 -1.06 16.62
N GLN A 204 -3.94 -1.80 15.97
CA GLN A 204 -3.63 -3.05 15.27
C GLN A 204 -2.67 -2.86 14.08
N LEU A 205 -2.84 -1.80 13.28
CA LEU A 205 -1.97 -1.50 12.13
C LEU A 205 -0.53 -1.19 12.56
N LEU A 206 -0.39 -0.29 13.53
CA LEU A 206 0.90 0.16 14.05
C LEU A 206 1.64 -0.98 14.77
N GLY A 207 0.90 -1.81 15.53
CA GLY A 207 1.44 -3.02 16.16
C GLY A 207 1.96 -4.06 15.16
N HIS A 208 1.37 -4.16 13.97
CA HIS A 208 1.82 -5.07 12.92
C HIS A 208 2.98 -4.48 12.10
N ARG A 209 4.18 -4.45 12.71
CA ARG A 209 5.44 -3.82 12.22
C ARG A 209 5.69 -3.85 10.71
N LYS A 210 5.35 -4.94 10.02
CA LYS A 210 5.60 -5.12 8.59
C LYS A 210 4.50 -4.50 7.70
N PHE A 211 3.27 -4.39 8.20
CA PHE A 211 2.23 -3.59 7.53
C PHE A 211 2.47 -2.10 7.78
N SER A 212 2.74 -1.67 9.01
CA SER A 212 3.03 -0.25 9.27
C SER A 212 4.21 0.25 8.42
N ARG A 213 5.33 -0.48 8.35
CA ARG A 213 6.42 -0.18 7.40
C ARG A 213 5.98 -0.10 5.93
N ALA A 214 5.09 -0.98 5.47
CA ALA A 214 4.59 -0.96 4.09
C ALA A 214 3.67 0.24 3.81
N PHE A 215 2.87 0.68 4.80
CA PHE A 215 2.08 1.92 4.69
C PHE A 215 2.94 3.18 4.86
N ASP A 216 3.97 3.16 5.70
CA ASP A 216 4.93 4.28 5.85
C ASP A 216 5.72 4.53 4.57
N ALA A 217 5.96 3.48 3.77
CA ALA A 217 6.69 3.56 2.50
C ALA A 217 5.96 4.36 1.39
N PHE A 218 4.70 4.78 1.61
CA PHE A 218 4.00 5.74 0.75
C PHE A 218 4.27 7.21 1.12
N TYR A 219 5.06 7.49 2.16
CA TYR A 219 5.29 8.86 2.64
C TYR A 219 5.73 9.87 1.56
N PRO A 220 6.66 9.55 0.62
CA PRO A 220 7.04 10.46 -0.45
C PRO A 220 5.94 10.75 -1.49
N ILE A 221 4.77 10.09 -1.39
CA ILE A 221 3.61 10.25 -2.27
C ILE A 221 2.32 10.49 -1.44
N PRO A 222 2.18 11.63 -0.72
CA PRO A 222 1.12 11.81 0.29
C PRO A 222 -0.32 11.61 -0.23
N ALA A 223 -0.58 11.90 -1.52
CA ALA A 223 -1.87 11.68 -2.14
C ALA A 223 -2.36 10.22 -2.11
N LEU A 224 -1.47 9.23 -2.08
CA LEU A 224 -1.87 7.80 -2.08
C LEU A 224 -2.62 7.38 -0.81
N TYR A 225 -2.46 8.12 0.30
CA TYR A 225 -3.20 7.85 1.53
C TYR A 225 -4.72 8.07 1.40
N CYS A 226 -5.21 8.79 0.39
CA CYS A 226 -6.64 9.08 0.20
C CYS A 226 -7.56 7.84 0.01
N GLY A 227 -6.97 6.66 -0.23
CA GLY A 227 -7.69 5.39 -0.30
C GLY A 227 -7.63 4.54 0.98
N LEU A 228 -6.94 5.00 2.04
CA LEU A 228 -6.77 4.28 3.30
C LEU A 228 -8.12 4.11 4.03
N ARG A 229 -8.36 2.92 4.60
CA ARG A 229 -9.58 2.62 5.37
C ARG A 229 -9.25 1.86 6.65
N LEU A 230 -9.06 2.59 7.74
CA LEU A 230 -8.76 2.04 9.08
C LEU A 230 -9.83 1.04 9.51
N SER A 231 -11.10 1.32 9.24
CA SER A 231 -12.25 0.45 9.53
C SER A 231 -12.17 -0.99 8.95
N VAL A 232 -11.30 -1.20 7.95
CA VAL A 232 -11.08 -2.48 7.23
C VAL A 232 -9.77 -3.16 7.65
N VAL A 233 -8.85 -2.52 8.38
CA VAL A 233 -7.57 -3.11 8.81
C VAL A 233 -7.75 -4.43 9.58
N SER A 234 -8.72 -4.50 10.49
CA SER A 234 -8.96 -5.75 11.23
C SER A 234 -9.45 -6.89 10.32
N LYS A 235 -10.12 -6.57 9.19
CA LYS A 235 -10.43 -7.54 8.12
C LYS A 235 -9.17 -7.92 7.34
N MET A 236 -8.35 -6.95 6.96
CA MET A 236 -7.06 -7.17 6.26
C MET A 236 -6.19 -8.19 7.01
N ILE A 237 -5.99 -7.97 8.32
CA ILE A 237 -5.20 -8.87 9.17
C ILE A 237 -5.91 -10.24 9.31
N SER A 238 -7.23 -10.29 9.54
CA SER A 238 -7.94 -11.57 9.71
C SER A 238 -8.06 -12.47 8.46
N THR A 239 -7.65 -12.01 7.27
CA THR A 239 -7.59 -12.87 6.06
C THR A 239 -6.63 -14.07 6.20
N ARG A 240 -5.53 -13.91 6.97
CA ARG A 240 -4.34 -14.79 7.03
C ARG A 240 -3.43 -14.80 5.78
N CYS A 241 -3.56 -13.79 4.93
CA CYS A 241 -2.67 -13.48 3.79
C CYS A 241 -1.58 -12.46 4.19
N HIS A 242 -0.97 -12.66 5.36
CA HIS A 242 0.07 -11.78 5.93
C HIS A 242 1.24 -12.63 6.45
N GLU A 243 2.13 -12.03 7.26
CA GLU A 243 3.49 -12.54 7.44
C GLU A 243 3.70 -13.61 8.51
N VAL A 244 4.53 -14.60 8.18
CA VAL A 244 5.17 -15.54 9.11
C VAL A 244 6.47 -14.94 9.64
N SER A 245 6.77 -15.14 10.93
CA SER A 245 8.12 -14.97 11.46
C SER A 245 8.84 -16.32 11.48
N ILE A 246 9.32 -16.78 10.32
CA ILE A 246 10.03 -18.07 10.23
C ILE A 246 11.36 -17.96 11.00
N LYS A 247 11.49 -18.73 12.08
CA LYS A 247 12.77 -19.02 12.73
C LYS A 247 13.44 -20.21 12.04
N ARG A 248 13.98 -20.03 10.84
CA ARG A 248 14.94 -20.98 10.27
C ARG A 248 16.34 -20.52 10.65
N ALA A 249 17.16 -21.47 11.11
CA ALA A 249 18.50 -21.23 11.63
C ALA A 249 19.54 -21.65 10.60
N SER A 250 19.55 -20.95 9.47
CA SER A 250 20.49 -21.10 8.36
C SER A 250 20.70 -19.74 7.68
N ASN A 251 21.95 -19.41 7.35
CA ASN A 251 22.32 -18.11 6.78
C ASN A 251 22.09 -18.08 5.26
N GLU A 252 20.84 -18.01 4.83
CA GLU A 252 20.47 -17.75 3.42
C GLU A 252 19.45 -16.59 3.36
N GLU A 253 19.96 -15.35 3.22
CA GLU A 253 19.13 -14.15 3.11
C GLU A 253 18.64 -13.91 1.67
N LEU A 254 18.06 -14.94 1.02
CA LEU A 254 17.49 -14.83 -0.32
C LEU A 254 15.98 -15.20 -0.39
N VAL A 255 15.20 -14.22 -0.84
CA VAL A 255 13.88 -14.37 -1.50
C VAL A 255 12.73 -15.02 -0.69
N ALA A 256 12.56 -14.65 0.58
CA ALA A 256 11.33 -14.92 1.35
C ALA A 256 10.37 -13.70 1.42
N ASN A 257 10.19 -12.95 0.32
CA ASN A 257 9.61 -11.59 0.35
C ASN A 257 8.15 -11.46 -0.13
N SER A 258 7.52 -12.53 -0.63
CA SER A 258 6.20 -12.50 -1.28
C SER A 258 5.08 -13.10 -0.40
N GLN A 259 4.30 -12.25 0.25
CA GLN A 259 2.98 -12.56 0.80
C GLN A 259 1.98 -11.58 0.22
N GLU A 260 0.74 -12.02 0.00
CA GLU A 260 -0.16 -11.44 -1.00
C GLU A 260 -0.48 -9.96 -0.72
N LEU A 261 -0.78 -9.65 0.54
CA LEU A 261 -1.16 -8.29 0.93
C LEU A 261 0.04 -7.33 0.97
N LEU A 262 1.26 -7.82 1.23
CA LEU A 262 2.47 -6.99 1.20
C LEU A 262 2.98 -6.82 -0.24
N ALA A 263 2.85 -7.83 -1.09
CA ALA A 263 3.11 -7.73 -2.52
C ALA A 263 2.23 -6.64 -3.17
N TYR A 264 0.94 -6.57 -2.83
CA TYR A 264 0.05 -5.51 -3.32
C TYR A 264 0.50 -4.11 -2.86
N LEU A 265 0.84 -3.94 -1.57
CA LEU A 265 1.31 -2.64 -1.08
C LEU A 265 2.64 -2.21 -1.73
N ARG A 266 3.56 -3.15 -2.00
CA ARG A 266 4.76 -2.89 -2.82
C ARG A 266 4.39 -2.52 -4.26
N HIS A 267 3.51 -3.28 -4.92
CA HIS A 267 3.06 -3.00 -6.29
C HIS A 267 2.46 -1.59 -6.44
N ILE A 268 1.68 -1.11 -5.46
CA ILE A 268 1.23 0.29 -5.44
C ILE A 268 2.43 1.24 -5.41
N LYS A 269 3.34 1.07 -4.44
CA LYS A 269 4.51 1.94 -4.29
C LYS A 269 5.34 1.97 -5.57
N ASP A 270 5.74 0.80 -6.05
CA ASP A 270 6.74 0.65 -7.10
C ASP A 270 6.17 1.05 -8.47
N PHE A 271 4.85 0.90 -8.69
CA PHE A 271 4.15 1.52 -9.82
C PHE A 271 4.30 3.05 -9.80
N TRP A 272 3.91 3.71 -8.71
CA TRP A 272 3.92 5.18 -8.66
C TRP A 272 5.35 5.75 -8.67
N TYR A 273 6.33 5.08 -8.03
CA TYR A 273 7.75 5.40 -8.18
C TYR A 273 8.19 5.32 -9.65
N SER A 274 7.79 4.28 -10.40
CA SER A 274 8.14 4.12 -11.82
C SER A 274 7.56 5.23 -12.71
N ILE A 275 6.33 5.70 -12.44
CA ILE A 275 5.73 6.84 -13.17
C ILE A 275 6.60 8.11 -13.04
N PHE A 276 7.21 8.34 -11.87
CA PHE A 276 7.98 9.54 -11.56
C PHE A 276 9.51 9.37 -11.61
N ASP A 277 10.06 8.27 -12.14
CA ASP A 277 11.50 7.91 -12.07
C ASP A 277 12.08 7.83 -10.63
N GLY A 278 11.23 7.80 -9.60
CA GLY A 278 11.65 7.94 -8.20
C GLY A 278 11.97 9.38 -7.76
N GLU A 279 11.67 10.41 -8.57
CA GLU A 279 11.78 11.83 -8.17
C GLU A 279 10.79 12.16 -7.04
N GLU A 280 11.24 12.12 -5.79
CA GLU A 280 10.40 12.46 -4.63
C GLU A 280 9.85 13.90 -4.71
N SER A 281 10.60 14.80 -5.37
CA SER A 281 10.19 16.19 -5.67
C SER A 281 8.98 16.28 -6.63
N ALA A 282 8.81 15.29 -7.50
CA ALA A 282 7.65 15.15 -8.37
C ALA A 282 6.52 14.39 -7.65
N MET A 283 6.85 13.34 -6.89
CA MET A 283 5.86 12.54 -6.17
C MET A 283 5.12 13.33 -5.06
N GLN A 284 5.80 14.28 -4.39
CA GLN A 284 5.16 15.18 -3.42
C GLN A 284 4.24 16.23 -4.08
N ARG A 285 4.37 16.50 -5.39
CA ARG A 285 3.47 17.38 -6.15
C ARG A 285 2.20 16.67 -6.65
N LEU A 286 2.12 15.34 -6.54
CA LEU A 286 0.91 14.60 -6.93
C LEU A 286 -0.24 14.96 -5.97
N ASP A 287 -1.32 15.47 -6.53
CA ASP A 287 -2.55 15.79 -5.81
C ASP A 287 -3.48 14.56 -5.66
N LYS A 288 -4.38 14.63 -4.68
CA LYS A 288 -5.32 13.55 -4.35
C LYS A 288 -6.35 13.36 -5.47
N GLU A 289 -6.83 14.44 -6.06
CA GLU A 289 -7.91 14.46 -7.03
C GLU A 289 -7.49 13.77 -8.34
N SER A 290 -6.22 13.92 -8.75
CA SER A 290 -5.56 13.14 -9.80
C SER A 290 -5.49 11.66 -9.49
N VAL A 291 -5.12 11.26 -8.26
CA VAL A 291 -5.13 9.84 -7.85
C VAL A 291 -6.54 9.27 -7.93
N LEU A 292 -7.55 10.01 -7.44
CA LEU A 292 -8.97 9.59 -7.48
C LEU A 292 -9.53 9.46 -8.91
N ALA A 293 -9.01 10.24 -9.86
CA ALA A 293 -9.39 10.22 -11.28
C ALA A 293 -8.67 9.12 -12.09
N LEU A 294 -7.44 8.77 -11.71
CA LEU A 294 -6.60 7.78 -12.39
C LEU A 294 -6.77 6.36 -11.85
N GLU A 295 -6.99 6.18 -10.54
CA GLU A 295 -7.03 4.85 -9.93
C GLU A 295 -8.11 3.93 -10.54
N LEU A 296 -7.78 2.64 -10.70
CA LEU A 296 -8.62 1.63 -11.37
C LEU A 296 -8.91 1.91 -12.86
N LYS A 297 -8.12 2.77 -13.51
CA LYS A 297 -8.08 2.94 -14.98
C LYS A 297 -6.92 2.15 -15.60
N ALA A 298 -6.99 1.85 -16.89
CA ALA A 298 -5.88 1.25 -17.64
C ALA A 298 -5.78 1.80 -19.07
N PRO A 299 -5.35 3.07 -19.25
CA PRO A 299 -5.29 3.71 -20.57
C PRO A 299 -4.29 3.07 -21.55
N GLY A 300 -3.36 2.23 -21.07
CA GLY A 300 -2.56 1.33 -21.92
C GLY A 300 -3.44 0.30 -22.59
N ALA A 301 -4.07 -0.58 -21.80
CA ALA A 301 -4.90 -1.70 -22.25
C ALA A 301 -6.29 -1.33 -22.81
N CYS A 302 -6.85 -0.17 -22.45
CA CYS A 302 -8.23 0.20 -22.75
C CYS A 302 -8.31 1.51 -23.53
N GLN A 303 -8.75 1.46 -24.79
CA GLN A 303 -8.87 2.66 -25.64
C GLN A 303 -9.86 3.69 -25.07
N LYS A 304 -10.98 3.25 -24.48
CA LYS A 304 -11.92 4.16 -23.81
C LYS A 304 -11.28 4.89 -22.64
N ASP A 305 -10.50 4.22 -21.79
CA ASP A 305 -9.77 4.89 -20.71
C ASP A 305 -8.68 5.83 -21.25
N THR A 306 -8.06 5.53 -22.40
CA THR A 306 -7.14 6.47 -23.06
C THR A 306 -7.86 7.78 -23.41
N LEU A 307 -9.04 7.68 -24.04
CA LEU A 307 -9.82 8.82 -24.52
C LEU A 307 -10.47 9.63 -23.37
N ASP A 308 -11.09 8.94 -22.40
CA ASP A 308 -11.76 9.54 -21.23
C ASP A 308 -10.80 10.39 -20.36
N LEU A 309 -9.49 10.10 -20.40
CA LEU A 309 -8.47 10.72 -19.54
C LEU A 309 -7.54 11.69 -20.29
N TYR A 310 -7.10 11.38 -21.52
CA TYR A 310 -6.02 12.13 -22.17
C TYR A 310 -6.33 13.63 -22.32
N GLY A 311 -7.55 13.99 -22.74
CA GLY A 311 -7.95 15.40 -22.85
C GLY A 311 -7.92 16.15 -21.51
N ARG A 312 -8.21 15.45 -20.40
CA ARG A 312 -8.23 15.99 -19.04
C ARG A 312 -6.82 16.16 -18.47
N VAL A 313 -5.92 15.23 -18.76
CA VAL A 313 -4.49 15.32 -18.43
C VAL A 313 -3.80 16.39 -19.27
N HIS A 314 -4.00 16.41 -20.59
CA HIS A 314 -3.43 17.44 -21.47
C HIS A 314 -3.96 18.84 -21.08
N GLY A 315 -5.26 18.97 -20.83
CA GLY A 315 -5.89 20.20 -20.37
C GLY A 315 -5.50 20.66 -18.96
N GLY A 316 -4.84 19.82 -18.15
CA GLY A 316 -4.43 20.15 -16.79
C GLY A 316 -5.54 20.10 -15.74
N GLU A 317 -6.66 19.44 -16.04
CA GLU A 317 -7.68 19.07 -15.02
C GLU A 317 -7.17 17.93 -14.12
N ILE A 318 -6.35 17.05 -14.70
CA ILE A 318 -5.60 15.99 -13.99
C ILE A 318 -4.11 16.35 -14.07
N LEU A 319 -3.37 16.13 -12.98
CA LEU A 319 -1.96 16.51 -12.78
C LEU A 319 -1.74 18.03 -12.90
N CYS A 320 -2.66 18.84 -12.36
CA CYS A 320 -2.67 20.29 -12.49
C CYS A 320 -1.41 21.01 -11.96
N THR A 321 -0.72 20.40 -11.00
CA THR A 321 0.54 20.85 -10.36
C THR A 321 1.79 20.65 -11.24
N PHE A 322 1.65 20.03 -12.42
CA PHE A 322 2.73 19.73 -13.36
C PHE A 322 2.57 20.55 -14.65
N SER A 323 3.69 20.98 -15.23
CA SER A 323 3.71 21.64 -16.55
C SER A 323 3.26 20.67 -17.66
N GLN A 324 2.84 21.20 -18.82
CA GLN A 324 2.34 20.36 -19.92
C GLN A 324 3.34 19.26 -20.34
N MET A 325 4.63 19.59 -20.46
CA MET A 325 5.68 18.63 -20.83
C MET A 325 5.88 17.54 -19.76
N GLU A 326 5.75 17.88 -18.48
CA GLU A 326 5.73 16.88 -17.40
C GLU A 326 4.49 15.99 -17.48
N ARG A 327 3.29 16.56 -17.69
CA ARG A 327 2.03 15.81 -17.84
C ARG A 327 2.08 14.83 -19.01
N GLU A 328 2.67 15.21 -20.14
CA GLU A 328 2.87 14.35 -21.30
C GLU A 328 3.84 13.18 -21.02
N ARG A 329 4.97 13.45 -20.35
CA ARG A 329 5.93 12.41 -19.91
C ARG A 329 5.31 11.43 -18.91
N ILE A 330 4.56 11.94 -17.92
CA ILE A 330 3.81 11.15 -16.94
C ILE A 330 2.74 10.31 -17.64
N TRP A 331 1.96 10.91 -18.55
CA TRP A 331 0.91 10.22 -19.30
C TRP A 331 1.44 9.05 -20.14
N SER A 332 2.56 9.25 -20.84
CA SER A 332 3.21 8.19 -21.63
C SER A 332 3.58 6.98 -20.77
N ARG A 333 4.01 7.20 -19.52
CA ARG A 333 4.37 6.13 -18.57
C ARG A 333 3.14 5.45 -18.00
N ILE A 334 2.11 6.22 -17.65
CA ILE A 334 0.83 5.67 -17.21
C ILE A 334 0.27 4.75 -18.29
N CYS A 335 0.34 5.14 -19.57
CA CYS A 335 -0.04 4.26 -20.68
C CYS A 335 0.86 3.01 -20.77
N SER A 336 2.18 3.16 -20.72
CA SER A 336 3.12 2.03 -20.83
C SER A 336 3.02 1.04 -19.67
N ALA A 337 2.75 1.49 -18.45
CA ALA A 337 2.66 0.66 -17.25
C ALA A 337 1.29 -0.04 -17.13
N THR A 338 0.25 0.47 -17.78
CA THR A 338 -1.13 -0.03 -17.68
C THR A 338 -1.57 -0.85 -18.90
N THR A 339 -0.62 -1.43 -19.61
CA THR A 339 -0.83 -2.45 -20.66
C THR A 339 -1.36 -3.77 -20.11
N GLU A 340 -1.02 -4.10 -18.87
CA GLU A 340 -1.36 -5.39 -18.23
C GLU A 340 -1.97 -5.28 -16.83
N CYS A 341 -2.11 -4.06 -16.29
CA CYS A 341 -2.75 -3.83 -15.01
C CYS A 341 -3.51 -2.50 -14.96
N LEU A 342 -4.43 -2.42 -14.00
CA LEU A 342 -5.10 -1.21 -13.56
C LEU A 342 -4.13 -0.35 -12.73
N ILE A 343 -4.26 0.99 -12.81
CA ILE A 343 -3.53 1.94 -11.95
C ILE A 343 -3.82 1.60 -10.47
N PRO A 344 -2.82 1.14 -9.70
CA PRO A 344 -3.02 0.58 -8.38
C PRO A 344 -3.11 1.67 -7.31
N SER A 345 -3.95 1.44 -6.29
CA SER A 345 -4.16 2.39 -5.20
C SER A 345 -4.59 1.69 -3.90
N LEU A 346 -4.57 2.43 -2.78
CA LEU A 346 -5.14 1.94 -1.53
C LEU A 346 -6.65 1.67 -1.63
N ARG A 347 -7.42 2.46 -2.41
CA ARG A 347 -8.85 2.19 -2.63
C ARG A 347 -9.04 0.84 -3.31
N GLY A 348 -8.24 0.55 -4.34
CA GLY A 348 -8.19 -0.75 -5.01
C GLY A 348 -7.84 -1.88 -4.04
N PHE A 349 -6.72 -1.76 -3.32
CA PHE A 349 -6.27 -2.74 -2.32
C PHE A 349 -7.37 -3.08 -1.30
N PHE A 350 -7.95 -2.09 -0.62
CA PHE A 350 -8.97 -2.33 0.41
C PHE A 350 -10.30 -2.87 -0.16
N ASN A 351 -10.61 -2.65 -1.46
CA ASN A 351 -11.71 -3.34 -2.13
C ASN A 351 -11.34 -4.79 -2.46
N ASN A 352 -10.12 -5.02 -2.95
CA ASN A 352 -9.60 -6.32 -3.38
C ASN A 352 -9.34 -7.28 -2.19
N LEU A 353 -9.35 -6.78 -0.95
CA LEU A 353 -9.54 -7.60 0.27
C LEU A 353 -10.85 -8.41 0.28
N ASN A 354 -11.84 -8.06 -0.56
CA ASN A 354 -13.01 -8.90 -0.81
C ASN A 354 -12.68 -10.06 -1.77
N TYR A 355 -11.90 -9.81 -2.82
CA TYR A 355 -11.47 -10.80 -3.82
C TYR A 355 -10.58 -11.88 -3.21
N ILE A 356 -9.43 -11.50 -2.67
CA ILE A 356 -8.44 -12.44 -2.11
C ILE A 356 -9.02 -13.23 -0.93
N LYS A 357 -9.97 -12.65 -0.18
CA LYS A 357 -10.65 -13.35 0.91
C LYS A 357 -11.44 -14.59 0.40
N LEU A 358 -12.03 -14.54 -0.79
CA LEU A 358 -12.85 -15.64 -1.32
C LEU A 358 -11.97 -16.88 -1.55
N GLY A 359 -10.83 -16.71 -2.23
CA GLY A 359 -9.81 -17.76 -2.33
C GLY A 359 -9.25 -18.16 -0.97
N ALA A 360 -8.96 -17.21 -0.08
CA ALA A 360 -8.40 -17.48 1.24
C ALA A 360 -9.29 -18.38 2.12
N ASP A 361 -10.62 -18.19 2.05
CA ASP A 361 -11.57 -19.01 2.80
C ASP A 361 -11.78 -20.41 2.16
N CYS A 362 -11.42 -20.61 0.89
CA CYS A 362 -11.30 -21.93 0.26
C CYS A 362 -9.98 -22.63 0.65
N MET A 363 -8.84 -21.91 0.61
CA MET A 363 -7.52 -22.45 0.97
C MET A 363 -7.48 -23.00 2.41
N LYS A 364 -8.22 -22.38 3.34
CA LYS A 364 -8.43 -22.86 4.72
C LYS A 364 -9.22 -24.18 4.84
N ARG A 365 -9.70 -24.75 3.73
CA ARG A 365 -10.27 -26.12 3.69
C ARG A 365 -9.20 -27.19 3.44
N LEU A 366 -7.98 -26.79 3.05
CA LEU A 366 -6.84 -27.69 2.80
C LEU A 366 -5.83 -27.75 3.94
N VAL A 367 -5.87 -26.80 4.89
CA VAL A 367 -4.94 -26.71 6.03
C VAL A 367 -5.63 -26.12 7.26
N SER A 368 -5.41 -26.72 8.43
CA SER A 368 -5.65 -26.02 9.70
C SER A 368 -4.60 -24.91 9.90
N LEU A 369 -5.00 -23.82 10.56
CA LEU A 369 -4.13 -22.68 10.84
C LEU A 369 -3.98 -22.48 12.35
N GLN A 370 -2.75 -22.61 12.84
CA GLN A 370 -2.39 -22.36 14.22
C GLN A 370 -2.45 -20.87 14.58
N SER A 371 -2.31 -20.56 15.87
CA SER A 371 -2.44 -19.19 16.36
C SER A 371 -1.34 -18.27 15.83
N LYS A 372 -1.73 -17.37 14.91
CA LYS A 372 -0.87 -16.43 14.14
C LYS A 372 -0.15 -17.04 12.93
N GLU A 373 -0.52 -18.26 12.53
CA GLU A 373 -0.09 -18.85 11.27
C GLU A 373 -0.79 -18.20 10.05
N THR A 374 -0.25 -18.47 8.86
CA THR A 374 -0.64 -17.86 7.59
C THR A 374 -0.90 -18.94 6.55
N ILE A 375 -1.69 -18.63 5.52
CA ILE A 375 -2.04 -19.61 4.48
C ILE A 375 -0.80 -20.10 3.73
N ARG A 376 0.14 -19.21 3.39
CA ARG A 376 1.40 -19.59 2.75
C ARG A 376 2.25 -20.45 3.69
N GLY A 377 2.44 -20.06 4.96
CA GLY A 377 3.30 -20.81 5.89
C GLY A 377 2.80 -22.21 6.25
N ALA A 378 1.48 -22.38 6.37
CA ALA A 378 0.87 -23.70 6.55
C ALA A 378 1.04 -24.57 5.30
N LEU A 379 0.85 -24.01 4.09
CA LEU A 379 1.04 -24.74 2.84
C LEU A 379 2.53 -24.99 2.50
N GLU A 380 3.45 -24.12 2.89
CA GLU A 380 4.92 -24.34 2.86
C GLU A 380 5.31 -25.52 3.77
N SER A 381 4.69 -25.62 4.95
CA SER A 381 4.94 -26.71 5.90
C SER A 381 4.26 -28.02 5.49
N ALA A 382 3.18 -27.93 4.69
CA ALA A 382 2.46 -29.05 4.09
C ALA A 382 3.02 -29.49 2.73
N TYR A 383 4.02 -28.80 2.18
CA TYR A 383 4.58 -29.14 0.87
C TYR A 383 5.69 -30.18 0.99
N GLU A 384 5.36 -31.44 0.70
CA GLU A 384 6.36 -32.47 0.46
C GLU A 384 6.92 -32.28 -0.95
N GLY A 385 8.08 -31.63 -1.04
CA GLY A 385 8.80 -31.46 -2.28
C GLY A 385 9.05 -32.81 -2.96
N THR A 386 8.61 -32.95 -4.21
CA THR A 386 8.79 -34.17 -4.98
C THR A 386 10.28 -34.42 -5.20
N GLU A 387 10.83 -35.51 -4.64
CA GLU A 387 12.24 -35.92 -4.77
C GLU A 387 12.64 -36.35 -6.21
N THR A 388 11.78 -36.08 -7.19
CA THR A 388 12.03 -36.32 -8.61
C THR A 388 13.13 -35.38 -9.10
N SER A 389 14.27 -35.94 -9.54
CA SER A 389 15.43 -35.16 -9.95
C SER A 389 15.32 -34.49 -11.35
N SER A 390 14.13 -34.49 -11.95
CA SER A 390 13.83 -33.73 -13.16
C SER A 390 13.21 -32.38 -12.79
N GLY A 391 13.61 -31.31 -13.50
CA GLY A 391 13.07 -29.95 -13.30
C GLY A 391 11.66 -29.77 -13.89
N GLU A 392 10.80 -30.78 -13.77
CA GLU A 392 9.50 -30.87 -14.44
C GLU A 392 8.36 -30.46 -13.51
N CYS A 393 7.61 -29.44 -13.90
CA CYS A 393 6.51 -28.86 -13.13
C CYS A 393 5.16 -29.23 -13.75
N LEU A 394 4.20 -29.68 -12.93
CA LEU A 394 2.83 -29.94 -13.39
C LEU A 394 2.01 -28.63 -13.46
N VAL A 395 1.51 -28.28 -14.64
CA VAL A 395 0.69 -27.07 -14.86
C VAL A 395 -0.71 -27.43 -15.37
N GLN A 396 -1.74 -26.96 -14.65
CA GLN A 396 -3.13 -27.05 -15.09
C GLN A 396 -3.44 -25.93 -16.09
N VAL A 397 -3.82 -26.33 -17.30
CA VAL A 397 -4.22 -25.43 -18.42
C VAL A 397 -5.74 -25.43 -18.66
N SER A 398 -6.46 -26.45 -18.17
CA SER A 398 -7.92 -26.49 -18.27
C SER A 398 -8.58 -27.18 -17.07
N GLY A 399 -9.91 -27.27 -17.05
CA GLY A 399 -10.64 -27.96 -15.98
C GLY A 399 -10.41 -29.47 -15.91
N GLN A 400 -9.81 -30.05 -16.95
CA GLN A 400 -9.64 -31.50 -17.16
C GLN A 400 -8.24 -31.89 -17.68
N SER A 401 -7.39 -30.93 -18.08
CA SER A 401 -6.06 -31.18 -18.63
C SER A 401 -4.96 -30.54 -17.78
N THR A 402 -3.85 -31.27 -17.66
CA THR A 402 -2.60 -30.83 -17.04
C THR A 402 -1.43 -31.20 -17.94
N LYS A 403 -0.47 -30.28 -18.09
CA LYS A 403 0.78 -30.50 -18.82
C LYS A 403 1.94 -30.70 -17.86
N LEU A 404 2.95 -31.46 -18.29
CA LEU A 404 4.24 -31.56 -17.61
C LEU A 404 5.23 -30.64 -18.34
N VAL A 405 5.74 -29.63 -17.64
CA VAL A 405 6.44 -28.48 -18.25
C VAL A 405 7.84 -28.39 -17.67
N GLN A 406 8.87 -28.31 -18.52
CA GLN A 406 10.25 -28.12 -18.06
C GLN A 406 10.40 -26.71 -17.45
N THR A 407 11.11 -26.61 -16.33
CA THR A 407 11.40 -25.35 -15.63
C THR A 407 12.88 -25.25 -15.26
N ASN A 408 13.33 -24.04 -14.89
CA ASN A 408 14.76 -23.73 -14.68
C ASN A 408 15.28 -24.10 -13.28
N ARG A 409 14.40 -24.45 -12.34
CA ARG A 409 14.71 -24.76 -10.94
C ARG A 409 13.98 -26.02 -10.49
N THR A 410 14.47 -26.63 -9.42
CA THR A 410 13.86 -27.80 -8.75
C THR A 410 12.81 -27.43 -7.70
N GLU A 411 12.63 -26.14 -7.37
CA GLU A 411 11.67 -25.67 -6.36
C GLU A 411 10.38 -25.11 -6.97
N HIS A 412 9.44 -25.99 -7.31
CA HIS A 412 8.19 -25.63 -7.99
C HIS A 412 7.09 -25.02 -7.08
N PHE A 413 7.36 -24.82 -5.78
CA PHE A 413 6.35 -24.44 -4.77
C PHE A 413 5.49 -23.25 -5.20
N ASP A 414 6.09 -22.15 -5.67
CA ASP A 414 5.35 -20.92 -5.94
C ASP A 414 4.43 -21.05 -7.17
N ILE A 415 4.80 -21.91 -8.14
CA ILE A 415 3.97 -22.26 -9.30
C ILE A 415 2.75 -23.05 -8.82
N TYR A 416 2.95 -24.08 -8.00
CA TYR A 416 1.88 -24.90 -7.42
C TYR A 416 0.96 -24.09 -6.48
N TYR A 417 1.54 -23.21 -5.67
CA TYR A 417 0.83 -22.30 -4.78
C TYR A 417 -0.10 -21.34 -5.55
N ARG A 418 0.40 -20.74 -6.64
CA ARG A 418 -0.40 -19.88 -7.53
C ARG A 418 -1.50 -20.65 -8.25
N GLN A 419 -1.28 -21.92 -8.63
CA GLN A 419 -2.33 -22.77 -9.20
C GLN A 419 -3.45 -23.07 -8.19
N LEU A 420 -3.12 -23.36 -6.93
CA LEU A 420 -4.14 -23.51 -5.88
C LEU A 420 -4.95 -22.23 -5.67
N TRP A 421 -4.29 -21.05 -5.69
CA TRP A 421 -4.99 -19.77 -5.62
C TRP A 421 -5.90 -19.52 -6.81
N LEU A 422 -5.48 -19.84 -8.04
CA LEU A 422 -6.34 -19.73 -9.23
C LEU A 422 -7.54 -20.68 -9.13
N TYR A 423 -7.33 -21.95 -8.76
CA TYR A 423 -8.43 -22.90 -8.51
C TYR A 423 -9.40 -22.36 -7.45
N ALA A 424 -8.88 -21.88 -6.32
CA ALA A 424 -9.67 -21.35 -5.22
C ALA A 424 -10.51 -20.13 -5.63
N LEU A 425 -9.92 -19.17 -6.34
CA LEU A 425 -10.63 -17.99 -6.84
C LEU A 425 -11.69 -18.36 -7.90
N ARG A 426 -11.38 -19.33 -8.77
CA ARG A 426 -12.23 -19.84 -9.85
C ARG A 426 -13.49 -20.57 -9.35
N GLU A 427 -13.36 -21.39 -8.30
CA GLU A 427 -14.44 -22.25 -7.79
C GLU A 427 -14.97 -21.88 -6.39
N HIS A 428 -14.60 -20.71 -5.84
CA HIS A 428 -15.12 -20.21 -4.55
C HIS A 428 -16.66 -20.20 -4.37
N PRO A 429 -17.51 -20.06 -5.42
CA PRO A 429 -18.96 -20.12 -5.23
C PRO A 429 -19.45 -21.51 -4.79
N ALA A 430 -18.69 -22.56 -5.15
CA ALA A 430 -18.96 -23.96 -4.83
C ALA A 430 -18.23 -24.42 -3.55
N ILE A 431 -17.14 -23.74 -3.16
CA ILE A 431 -16.43 -23.94 -1.89
C ILE A 431 -16.66 -22.73 -0.95
N PRO A 432 -17.88 -22.51 -0.43
CA PRO A 432 -18.14 -21.40 0.49
C PRO A 432 -17.36 -21.55 1.80
N ALA A 433 -17.05 -20.39 2.39
CA ALA A 433 -16.38 -20.28 3.69
C ALA A 433 -17.10 -21.08 4.79
N GLU A 434 -16.34 -21.78 5.63
CA GLU A 434 -16.89 -22.63 6.69
C GLU A 434 -17.66 -21.81 7.74
N VAL A 435 -18.99 -21.95 7.74
CA VAL A 435 -19.85 -21.23 8.69
C VAL A 435 -19.99 -22.03 9.98
N ARG A 436 -19.14 -21.73 10.98
CA ARG A 436 -19.38 -22.13 12.37
C ARG A 436 -20.79 -21.69 12.78
N ALA A 437 -21.65 -22.66 13.10
CA ALA A 437 -23.10 -22.49 13.15
C ALA A 437 -23.55 -21.34 14.07
N LYS A 438 -24.05 -20.25 13.47
CA LYS A 438 -24.69 -19.14 14.20
C LYS A 438 -26.15 -19.48 14.50
N LYS A 439 -26.63 -19.11 15.69
CA LYS A 439 -28.01 -19.34 16.18
C LYS A 439 -29.09 -18.49 15.49
N SER A 440 -28.94 -18.18 14.20
CA SER A 440 -29.84 -17.32 13.42
C SER A 440 -29.93 -17.85 12.00
N GLY A 441 -31.14 -18.21 11.56
CA GLY A 441 -31.42 -19.04 10.39
C GLY A 441 -31.26 -18.38 9.02
N GLY A 442 -30.09 -17.79 8.74
CA GLY A 442 -29.71 -17.47 7.37
C GLY A 442 -29.41 -18.76 6.60
N LYS A 443 -29.90 -18.87 5.35
CA LYS A 443 -29.59 -20.01 4.48
C LYS A 443 -28.08 -20.07 4.23
N THR A 444 -27.40 -21.06 4.78
CA THR A 444 -26.03 -21.42 4.40
C THR A 444 -26.06 -22.01 2.99
N THR A 445 -25.29 -21.45 2.06
CA THR A 445 -24.97 -22.13 0.80
C THR A 445 -24.28 -23.44 1.13
N GLN A 446 -24.81 -24.56 0.66
CA GLN A 446 -24.18 -25.87 0.85
C GLN A 446 -22.87 -25.92 0.04
N VAL A 447 -21.87 -26.63 0.57
CA VAL A 447 -20.61 -26.89 -0.13
C VAL A 447 -20.85 -27.94 -1.21
N ASP A 448 -20.25 -27.75 -2.38
CA ASP A 448 -20.17 -28.80 -3.39
C ASP A 448 -19.03 -29.76 -3.01
N GLU A 449 -19.42 -30.94 -2.54
CA GLU A 449 -18.51 -31.99 -2.09
C GLU A 449 -17.62 -32.51 -3.24
N ASN A 450 -18.13 -32.55 -4.48
CA ASN A 450 -17.36 -32.98 -5.67
C ASN A 450 -16.33 -31.93 -6.11
N VAL A 451 -16.61 -30.62 -5.92
CA VAL A 451 -15.64 -29.55 -6.20
C VAL A 451 -14.58 -29.46 -5.11
N LEU A 452 -14.95 -29.64 -3.84
CA LEU A 452 -14.00 -29.65 -2.72
C LEU A 452 -13.09 -30.89 -2.73
N PHE A 453 -13.64 -32.09 -2.99
CA PHE A 453 -12.85 -33.31 -3.16
C PHE A 453 -11.82 -33.17 -4.29
N ARG A 454 -12.23 -32.64 -5.45
CA ARG A 454 -11.30 -32.35 -6.56
C ARG A 454 -10.24 -31.30 -6.20
N PHE A 455 -10.55 -30.32 -5.35
CA PHE A 455 -9.58 -29.34 -4.87
C PHE A 455 -8.50 -29.99 -3.97
N ALA A 456 -8.92 -30.84 -3.02
CA ALA A 456 -7.99 -31.62 -2.19
C ALA A 456 -7.15 -32.60 -3.02
N ARG A 457 -7.77 -33.28 -4.01
CA ARG A 457 -7.07 -34.16 -4.96
C ARG A 457 -6.06 -33.40 -5.82
N PHE A 458 -6.38 -32.18 -6.25
CA PHE A 458 -5.45 -31.34 -7.00
C PHE A 458 -4.27 -30.89 -6.13
N ALA A 459 -4.52 -30.43 -4.90
CA ALA A 459 -3.44 -30.12 -3.95
C ALA A 459 -2.53 -31.33 -3.67
N HIS A 460 -3.11 -32.53 -3.50
CA HIS A 460 -2.32 -33.75 -3.35
C HIS A 460 -1.51 -34.10 -4.61
N LYS A 461 -2.07 -33.90 -5.81
CA LYS A 461 -1.37 -34.07 -7.11
C LYS A 461 -0.16 -33.12 -7.22
N LEU A 462 -0.24 -31.93 -6.61
CA LEU A 462 0.83 -30.92 -6.56
C LEU A 462 1.78 -31.05 -5.35
N GLY A 463 1.80 -32.19 -4.64
CA GLY A 463 2.75 -32.45 -3.53
C GLY A 463 2.33 -31.96 -2.14
N PHE A 464 1.16 -31.32 -1.98
CA PHE A 464 0.69 -30.91 -0.66
C PHE A 464 0.13 -32.09 0.15
N ARG A 465 0.46 -32.16 1.45
CA ARG A 465 -0.03 -33.12 2.45
C ARG A 465 -0.43 -32.42 3.74
N SER A 466 -1.63 -32.71 4.21
CA SER A 466 -2.13 -32.28 5.51
C SER A 466 -3.15 -33.29 6.02
N ASP A 467 -3.50 -33.20 7.30
CA ASP A 467 -4.59 -33.98 7.87
C ASP A 467 -5.92 -33.66 7.16
N GLU A 468 -6.15 -32.38 6.80
CA GLU A 468 -7.38 -31.96 6.13
C GLU A 468 -7.47 -32.45 4.68
N ILE A 469 -6.36 -32.41 3.91
CA ILE A 469 -6.29 -33.01 2.57
C ILE A 469 -6.55 -34.52 2.68
N SER A 470 -5.98 -35.17 3.68
CA SER A 470 -6.12 -36.63 3.90
C SER A 470 -7.55 -37.02 4.29
N GLU A 471 -8.22 -36.25 5.16
CA GLU A 471 -9.61 -36.47 5.55
C GLU A 471 -10.57 -36.24 4.38
N LEU A 472 -10.36 -35.19 3.58
CA LEU A 472 -11.14 -34.92 2.37
C LEU A 472 -10.96 -36.04 1.33
N LEU A 473 -9.73 -36.54 1.13
CA LEU A 473 -9.47 -37.64 0.20
C LEU A 473 -10.05 -38.99 0.64
N ARG A 474 -10.15 -39.26 1.94
CA ARG A 474 -10.87 -40.42 2.47
C ARG A 474 -12.39 -40.33 2.25
N SER A 475 -12.90 -39.13 2.01
CA SER A 475 -14.32 -38.82 1.90
C SER A 475 -14.78 -38.71 0.44
N ASN A 476 -14.41 -39.68 -0.42
CA ASN A 476 -14.78 -39.66 -1.85
C ASN A 476 -16.31 -39.56 -2.01
N PRO A 477 -16.84 -38.44 -2.56
CA PRO A 477 -18.27 -38.21 -2.63
C PRO A 477 -18.93 -39.12 -3.68
N ASP A 478 -18.23 -39.53 -4.73
CA ASP A 478 -18.76 -40.47 -5.72
C ASP A 478 -18.85 -41.89 -5.14
N ARG A 479 -17.92 -42.28 -4.26
CA ARG A 479 -18.03 -43.50 -3.44
C ARG A 479 -19.22 -43.45 -2.48
N ALA A 480 -19.53 -42.27 -1.93
CA ALA A 480 -20.72 -42.05 -1.11
C ALA A 480 -22.02 -42.08 -1.93
N ILE A 481 -22.02 -41.53 -3.15
CA ILE A 481 -23.11 -41.60 -4.12
C ILE A 481 -23.37 -43.06 -4.53
N ALA A 482 -22.32 -43.83 -4.84
CA ALA A 482 -22.40 -45.25 -5.13
C ALA A 482 -23.02 -46.06 -3.98
N ARG A 483 -22.53 -45.87 -2.74
CA ARG A 483 -23.12 -46.50 -1.54
C ARG A 483 -24.60 -46.14 -1.38
N ARG A 484 -24.95 -44.85 -1.53
CA ARG A 484 -26.34 -44.35 -1.42
C ARG A 484 -27.23 -44.90 -2.54
N LEU A 485 -26.72 -45.03 -3.76
CA LEU A 485 -27.46 -45.61 -4.88
C LEU A 485 -27.83 -47.07 -4.58
N LEU A 486 -26.85 -47.87 -4.16
CA LEU A 486 -27.03 -49.30 -3.87
C LEU A 486 -28.03 -49.54 -2.72
N THR A 487 -27.99 -48.74 -1.64
CA THR A 487 -28.93 -48.87 -0.50
C THR A 487 -30.30 -48.21 -0.73
N THR A 488 -30.41 -47.26 -1.66
CA THR A 488 -31.71 -46.68 -2.04
C THR A 488 -32.43 -47.53 -3.08
N ALA A 489 -31.69 -48.14 -4.02
CA ALA A 489 -32.23 -49.02 -5.05
C ALA A 489 -32.62 -50.41 -4.49
N ARG A 490 -31.94 -50.87 -3.43
CA ARG A 490 -32.27 -52.10 -2.70
C ARG A 490 -32.15 -51.85 -1.20
N ARG A 491 -33.28 -51.99 -0.51
CA ARG A 491 -33.41 -51.79 0.94
C ARG A 491 -32.53 -52.80 1.72
N PRO A 492 -31.66 -52.35 2.64
CA PRO A 492 -30.85 -53.25 3.47
C PRO A 492 -31.66 -54.23 4.32
N GLU A 493 -32.93 -53.94 4.60
CA GLU A 493 -33.86 -54.79 5.34
C GLU A 493 -34.42 -55.96 4.49
N GLU A 494 -34.34 -55.84 3.15
CA GLU A 494 -34.93 -56.78 2.19
C GLU A 494 -33.87 -57.49 1.33
N PHE A 495 -32.68 -56.89 1.15
CA PHE A 495 -31.60 -57.38 0.28
C PHE A 495 -30.23 -57.18 0.93
N ASN A 496 -29.35 -58.18 0.80
CA ASN A 496 -27.94 -58.11 1.20
C ASN A 496 -27.02 -58.20 -0.02
N TYR A 497 -25.92 -57.45 -0.02
CA TYR A 497 -24.82 -57.59 -0.97
C TYR A 497 -23.71 -58.42 -0.32
N GLU A 498 -23.21 -59.46 -0.99
CA GLU A 498 -22.17 -60.35 -0.42
C GLU A 498 -20.84 -59.61 -0.20
N ASP A 499 -20.44 -58.76 -1.15
CA ASP A 499 -19.39 -57.76 -0.98
C ASP A 499 -19.92 -56.39 -1.42
N MET A 500 -20.36 -55.61 -0.42
CA MET A 500 -20.81 -54.23 -0.61
C MET A 500 -19.69 -53.30 -1.12
N GLU A 501 -18.43 -53.53 -0.74
CA GLU A 501 -17.34 -52.62 -1.12
C GLU A 501 -16.91 -52.84 -2.58
N SER A 502 -16.89 -54.09 -3.06
CA SER A 502 -16.73 -54.37 -4.49
C SER A 502 -17.92 -53.87 -5.33
N CYS A 503 -19.15 -54.00 -4.83
CA CYS A 503 -20.32 -53.41 -5.51
C CYS A 503 -20.24 -51.88 -5.61
N ILE A 504 -19.74 -51.22 -4.56
CA ILE A 504 -19.50 -49.76 -4.57
C ILE A 504 -18.40 -49.41 -5.57
N THR A 505 -17.26 -50.11 -5.56
CA THR A 505 -16.16 -49.85 -6.51
C THR A 505 -16.60 -50.05 -7.95
N ALA A 506 -17.38 -51.08 -8.26
CA ALA A 506 -17.91 -51.29 -9.62
C ALA A 506 -18.83 -50.16 -10.11
N VAL A 507 -19.52 -49.44 -9.21
CA VAL A 507 -20.28 -48.23 -9.55
C VAL A 507 -19.36 -47.00 -9.65
N GLU A 508 -18.32 -46.93 -8.82
CA GLU A 508 -17.25 -45.92 -8.89
C GLU A 508 -16.55 -45.98 -10.26
N ASP A 509 -16.15 -47.17 -10.73
CA ASP A 509 -15.55 -47.41 -12.05
C ASP A 509 -16.46 -46.96 -13.21
N VAL A 510 -17.79 -47.17 -13.09
CA VAL A 510 -18.76 -46.71 -14.09
C VAL A 510 -18.83 -45.17 -14.12
N ILE A 511 -18.76 -44.48 -12.99
CA ILE A 511 -18.70 -43.02 -12.94
C ILE A 511 -17.35 -42.52 -13.50
N ALA A 512 -16.24 -43.20 -13.19
CA ALA A 512 -14.91 -42.92 -13.71
C ALA A 512 -14.83 -43.00 -15.24
N SER A 513 -15.59 -43.92 -15.85
CA SER A 513 -15.62 -44.11 -17.31
C SER A 513 -16.18 -42.93 -18.11
N ALA A 514 -16.82 -41.95 -17.45
CA ALA A 514 -17.38 -40.78 -18.08
C ALA A 514 -16.29 -39.86 -18.68
N ARG A 515 -16.29 -39.72 -20.01
CA ARG A 515 -15.33 -38.85 -20.72
C ARG A 515 -15.71 -37.37 -20.62
N PRO A 516 -14.73 -36.46 -20.55
CA PRO A 516 -14.98 -35.03 -20.64
C PRO A 516 -15.55 -34.65 -22.03
N VAL A 517 -16.36 -33.60 -22.06
CA VAL A 517 -16.75 -32.94 -23.32
C VAL A 517 -15.62 -31.99 -23.70
N SER A 518 -14.97 -32.24 -24.84
CA SER A 518 -13.98 -31.32 -25.42
C SER A 518 -14.57 -29.91 -25.57
N ASN A 519 -13.89 -28.91 -25.02
CA ASN A 519 -14.22 -27.49 -25.17
C ASN A 519 -13.22 -26.77 -26.09
N ASP A 520 -12.48 -27.53 -26.90
CA ASP A 520 -11.45 -27.05 -27.82
C ASP A 520 -12.09 -26.13 -28.88
N GLY A 521 -11.86 -24.82 -28.76
CA GLY A 521 -12.51 -23.80 -29.59
C GLY A 521 -13.43 -22.81 -28.85
N ALA A 522 -13.48 -22.83 -27.51
CA ALA A 522 -14.20 -21.81 -26.73
C ALA A 522 -13.48 -20.44 -26.72
N GLU A 523 -13.69 -19.64 -27.77
CA GLU A 523 -13.19 -18.26 -27.88
C GLU A 523 -13.76 -17.34 -26.76
N TYR A 524 -12.97 -16.36 -26.28
CA TYR A 524 -13.44 -15.39 -25.28
C TYR A 524 -14.35 -14.33 -25.93
N VAL A 525 -15.63 -14.64 -26.05
CA VAL A 525 -16.64 -13.70 -26.54
C VAL A 525 -16.90 -12.61 -25.49
N ILE A 526 -16.70 -11.35 -25.86
CA ILE A 526 -17.07 -10.19 -25.03
C ILE A 526 -18.57 -9.97 -25.16
N GLU A 527 -19.34 -10.52 -24.23
CA GLU A 527 -20.76 -10.22 -24.09
C GLU A 527 -20.96 -8.75 -23.67
N HIS A 528 -21.67 -7.97 -24.49
CA HIS A 528 -22.01 -6.58 -24.18
C HIS A 528 -23.17 -6.48 -23.19
N ASP A 529 -22.91 -6.82 -21.91
CA ASP A 529 -23.78 -6.47 -20.79
C ASP A 529 -23.98 -4.94 -20.72
N GLU A 530 -25.20 -4.49 -20.37
CA GLU A 530 -25.53 -3.05 -20.29
C GLU A 530 -24.69 -2.27 -19.26
N LYS A 531 -24.08 -2.98 -18.31
CA LYS A 531 -23.26 -2.42 -17.23
C LYS A 531 -21.81 -2.90 -17.36
N PRO A 532 -20.80 -1.99 -17.32
CA PRO A 532 -19.39 -2.39 -17.33
C PRO A 532 -18.99 -3.17 -16.06
N PRO A 533 -17.99 -4.06 -16.15
CA PRO A 533 -17.56 -4.91 -15.03
C PRO A 533 -16.94 -4.10 -13.87
N GLU A 534 -17.10 -4.64 -12.66
CA GLU A 534 -16.59 -4.02 -11.43
C GLU A 534 -15.06 -4.09 -11.37
N ARG A 535 -14.40 -2.92 -11.41
CA ARG A 535 -12.93 -2.82 -11.53
C ARG A 535 -12.13 -3.11 -10.25
N SER A 536 -12.80 -3.49 -9.17
CA SER A 536 -12.16 -3.90 -7.91
C SER A 536 -13.17 -4.62 -7.00
N GLY A 537 -12.70 -5.56 -6.19
CA GLY A 537 -13.53 -6.33 -5.27
C GLY A 537 -14.01 -7.66 -5.87
N GLN A 538 -15.21 -8.09 -5.49
CA GLN A 538 -15.76 -9.36 -5.97
C GLN A 538 -16.36 -9.18 -7.38
N PRO A 539 -15.95 -10.00 -8.38
CA PRO A 539 -16.57 -10.01 -9.71
C PRO A 539 -18.07 -10.29 -9.65
N ALA A 540 -18.81 -9.88 -10.69
CA ALA A 540 -20.21 -10.30 -10.83
C ALA A 540 -20.30 -11.83 -11.03
N LYS A 541 -21.45 -12.42 -10.70
CA LYS A 541 -21.64 -13.87 -10.86
C LYS A 541 -21.55 -14.32 -12.32
N ASN A 542 -22.05 -13.49 -13.24
CA ASN A 542 -22.01 -13.75 -14.69
C ASN A 542 -20.57 -13.64 -15.21
N ASP A 543 -19.87 -12.54 -14.87
CA ASP A 543 -18.44 -12.35 -15.17
C ASP A 543 -17.61 -13.56 -14.76
N LEU A 544 -17.75 -14.01 -13.51
CA LEU A 544 -17.03 -15.19 -13.00
C LEU A 544 -17.43 -16.48 -13.73
N ALA A 545 -18.72 -16.67 -14.05
CA ALA A 545 -19.19 -17.86 -14.75
C ALA A 545 -18.68 -17.97 -16.21
N ARG A 546 -18.43 -16.82 -16.85
CA ARG A 546 -17.72 -16.71 -18.14
C ARG A 546 -16.21 -16.91 -17.95
N ASP A 547 -15.59 -16.06 -17.14
CA ASP A 547 -14.14 -15.97 -16.95
C ASP A 547 -13.52 -17.25 -16.40
N LYS A 548 -14.25 -18.04 -15.59
CA LYS A 548 -13.67 -19.21 -14.90
C LYS A 548 -13.05 -20.25 -15.83
N ARG A 549 -13.47 -20.31 -17.09
CA ARG A 549 -12.89 -21.19 -18.13
C ARG A 549 -11.48 -20.76 -18.57
N PHE A 550 -11.04 -19.58 -18.16
CA PHE A 550 -9.81 -18.91 -18.59
C PHE A 550 -8.92 -18.49 -17.40
N MET A 551 -9.23 -18.97 -16.18
CA MET A 551 -8.45 -18.69 -14.96
C MET A 551 -7.40 -19.77 -14.73
N TYR A 552 -6.38 -19.79 -15.60
CA TYR A 552 -5.23 -20.71 -15.62
C TYR A 552 -3.92 -19.92 -15.85
N LEU A 553 -2.76 -20.51 -15.55
CA LEU A 553 -1.48 -19.78 -15.54
C LEU A 553 -1.07 -19.29 -16.93
N ASP A 554 -1.14 -20.16 -17.93
CA ASP A 554 -0.92 -19.89 -19.35
C ASP A 554 -1.75 -18.68 -19.84
N VAL A 555 -3.04 -18.63 -19.52
CA VAL A 555 -3.93 -17.54 -19.94
C VAL A 555 -3.68 -16.24 -19.15
N PHE A 556 -3.38 -16.35 -17.85
CA PHE A 556 -3.14 -15.18 -17.00
C PHE A 556 -1.77 -14.53 -17.24
N HIS A 557 -0.74 -15.30 -17.60
CA HIS A 557 0.60 -14.78 -17.91
C HIS A 557 0.82 -14.55 -19.42
N GLY A 558 0.02 -15.15 -20.30
CA GLY A 558 0.15 -14.99 -21.76
C GLY A 558 -0.14 -13.58 -22.28
N ALA A 559 0.06 -13.34 -23.57
CA ALA A 559 -0.16 -12.03 -24.17
C ALA A 559 -1.65 -11.62 -24.15
N PHE A 560 -1.95 -10.39 -23.70
CA PHE A 560 -3.26 -9.76 -23.87
C PHE A 560 -3.18 -8.65 -24.92
N GLN A 561 -4.11 -8.67 -25.88
CA GLN A 561 -4.24 -7.59 -26.86
C GLN A 561 -4.91 -6.35 -26.24
N LYS A 562 -4.66 -5.16 -26.81
CA LYS A 562 -5.37 -3.93 -26.41
C LYS A 562 -6.86 -4.05 -26.76
N GLN A 563 -7.72 -3.61 -25.85
CA GLN A 563 -9.18 -3.72 -25.94
C GLN A 563 -9.84 -2.32 -26.03
N ASP A 564 -11.00 -2.22 -26.67
CA ASP A 564 -11.81 -0.98 -26.64
C ASP A 564 -12.38 -0.70 -25.24
N LEU A 565 -12.81 -1.78 -24.57
CA LEU A 565 -13.38 -1.82 -23.23
C LEU A 565 -12.69 -2.92 -22.42
N LEU A 566 -12.45 -2.67 -21.13
CA LEU A 566 -11.87 -3.68 -20.23
C LEU A 566 -12.84 -4.84 -19.99
N THR A 567 -12.37 -6.04 -20.30
CA THR A 567 -13.03 -7.30 -19.91
C THR A 567 -12.90 -7.56 -18.40
N SER A 568 -13.84 -8.33 -17.84
CA SER A 568 -13.75 -8.84 -16.47
C SER A 568 -12.51 -9.73 -16.28
N LEU A 569 -12.11 -10.50 -17.31
CA LEU A 569 -10.93 -11.34 -17.29
C LEU A 569 -9.63 -10.52 -17.13
N PHE A 570 -9.48 -9.40 -17.84
CA PHE A 570 -8.37 -8.47 -17.64
C PHE A 570 -8.33 -7.92 -16.21
N ILE A 571 -9.50 -7.57 -15.65
CA ILE A 571 -9.60 -7.05 -14.28
C ILE A 571 -9.18 -8.13 -13.28
N GLN A 572 -9.60 -9.39 -13.46
CA GLN A 572 -9.20 -10.51 -12.60
C GLN A 572 -7.69 -10.84 -12.72
N ARG A 573 -7.12 -10.81 -13.92
CA ARG A 573 -5.66 -10.88 -14.17
C ARG A 573 -4.92 -9.76 -13.43
N SER A 574 -5.37 -8.51 -13.56
CA SER A 574 -4.76 -7.36 -12.88
C SER A 574 -4.85 -7.47 -11.36
N MET A 575 -5.94 -8.01 -10.81
CA MET A 575 -6.05 -8.26 -9.36
C MET A 575 -5.10 -9.38 -8.92
N TYR A 576 -4.98 -10.46 -9.70
CA TYR A 576 -4.04 -11.54 -9.46
C TYR A 576 -2.58 -11.05 -9.46
N PHE A 577 -2.13 -10.32 -10.51
CA PHE A 577 -0.78 -9.76 -10.56
C PHE A 577 -0.49 -8.80 -9.41
N ALA A 578 -1.48 -8.03 -8.94
CA ALA A 578 -1.29 -7.17 -7.78
C ALA A 578 -1.10 -7.96 -6.46
N PHE A 579 -1.62 -9.19 -6.33
CA PHE A 579 -1.38 -10.04 -5.15
C PHE A 579 -0.15 -10.95 -5.27
N PHE A 580 0.16 -11.46 -6.46
CA PHE A 580 1.18 -12.52 -6.65
C PHE A 580 2.42 -12.07 -7.44
N GLY A 581 2.41 -10.87 -8.02
CA GLY A 581 3.42 -10.43 -8.99
C GLY A 581 3.20 -11.04 -10.37
N LYS A 582 4.02 -10.62 -11.34
CA LYS A 582 4.07 -11.22 -12.68
C LYS A 582 5.10 -12.33 -12.73
N ASP A 583 6.28 -12.09 -12.15
CA ASP A 583 7.43 -13.00 -12.22
C ASP A 583 7.07 -14.39 -11.69
N ILE A 584 7.29 -15.43 -12.50
CA ILE A 584 7.03 -16.84 -12.21
C ILE A 584 8.04 -17.67 -13.01
N ASP A 585 8.58 -18.76 -12.44
CA ASP A 585 9.67 -19.53 -13.07
C ASP A 585 9.16 -20.62 -14.03
N VAL A 586 8.29 -20.22 -14.96
CA VAL A 586 7.80 -21.05 -16.07
C VAL A 586 7.37 -20.15 -17.22
N SER A 587 7.82 -20.44 -18.45
CA SER A 587 7.37 -19.66 -19.63
C SER A 587 5.99 -20.11 -20.08
N VAL A 588 5.21 -19.17 -20.58
CA VAL A 588 3.94 -19.46 -21.28
C VAL A 588 4.21 -20.26 -22.56
N ASP A 589 5.33 -20.02 -23.24
CA ASP A 589 5.71 -20.78 -24.43
C ASP A 589 6.07 -22.23 -24.09
N ASP A 590 6.71 -22.49 -22.95
CA ASP A 590 6.99 -23.84 -22.45
C ASP A 590 5.69 -24.58 -22.10
N ILE A 591 4.76 -23.90 -21.41
CA ILE A 591 3.42 -24.47 -21.12
C ILE A 591 2.65 -24.74 -22.42
N ASN A 592 2.75 -23.88 -23.42
CA ASN A 592 2.07 -24.08 -24.70
C ASN A 592 2.69 -25.25 -25.50
N GLY A 593 4.02 -25.35 -25.54
CA GLY A 593 4.75 -26.43 -26.24
C GLY A 593 4.69 -27.80 -25.54
N ALA A 594 4.47 -27.83 -24.22
CA ALA A 594 4.42 -29.08 -23.46
C ALA A 594 3.25 -30.00 -23.85
N PRO A 595 3.44 -31.34 -23.79
CA PRO A 595 2.39 -32.31 -24.11
C PRO A 595 1.31 -32.37 -23.02
N GLU A 596 0.06 -32.59 -23.44
CA GLU A 596 -1.07 -32.77 -22.52
C GLU A 596 -1.16 -34.18 -21.96
N LEU A 597 -1.15 -34.28 -20.63
CA LEU A 597 -1.51 -35.50 -19.92
C LEU A 597 -3.04 -35.53 -19.80
N GLN A 598 -3.72 -36.21 -20.73
CA GLN A 598 -5.14 -36.50 -20.60
C GLN A 598 -5.39 -37.26 -19.29
N GLU A 599 -6.16 -36.68 -18.36
CA GLU A 599 -6.49 -37.35 -17.11
C GLU A 599 -7.38 -38.58 -17.38
N ALA A 600 -6.79 -39.78 -17.27
CA ALA A 600 -7.56 -40.97 -16.98
C ALA A 600 -8.26 -40.78 -15.62
N MET A 601 -9.57 -40.57 -15.64
CA MET A 601 -10.35 -40.38 -14.43
C MET A 601 -10.26 -41.64 -13.55
N TRP A 602 -9.63 -41.47 -12.39
CA TRP A 602 -9.48 -42.46 -11.30
C TRP A 602 -8.64 -43.71 -11.64
N GLY A 603 -7.46 -43.50 -12.23
CA GLY A 603 -6.37 -44.49 -12.13
C GLY A 603 -5.65 -44.44 -10.76
N SER A 604 -5.24 -45.60 -10.24
CA SER A 604 -4.58 -45.76 -8.94
C SER A 604 -3.22 -45.05 -8.82
N ILE A 605 -2.84 -44.72 -7.58
CA ILE A 605 -1.46 -44.37 -7.22
C ILE A 605 -0.60 -45.64 -7.32
N ALA A 606 0.07 -45.82 -8.47
CA ALA A 606 1.03 -46.88 -8.72
C ALA A 606 2.17 -46.34 -9.59
N PHE A 607 3.18 -45.73 -8.96
CA PHE A 607 4.44 -45.40 -9.62
C PHE A 607 5.30 -46.68 -9.62
N GLU A 608 5.39 -47.36 -10.76
CA GLU A 608 6.05 -48.67 -10.80
C GLU A 608 7.56 -48.57 -10.56
N GLN A 609 8.06 -49.48 -9.73
CA GLN A 609 9.49 -49.68 -9.54
C GLN A 609 10.04 -50.41 -10.77
N HIS A 610 10.96 -49.78 -11.50
CA HIS A 610 11.74 -50.48 -12.53
C HIS A 610 13.09 -50.92 -11.98
N SER A 611 13.38 -52.21 -12.18
CA SER A 611 14.36 -52.95 -11.39
C SER A 611 15.76 -52.87 -11.98
N ASN A 612 16.74 -52.48 -11.16
CA ASN A 612 18.14 -52.75 -11.45
C ASN A 612 18.35 -54.27 -11.64
N ARG A 613 18.90 -54.68 -12.80
CA ARG A 613 19.36 -56.06 -13.02
C ARG A 613 20.76 -56.07 -13.64
N HIS A 614 21.75 -56.08 -12.76
CA HIS A 614 23.16 -56.23 -13.09
C HIS A 614 23.49 -57.69 -13.41
N LEU A 615 24.25 -57.96 -14.48
CA LEU A 615 24.77 -59.28 -14.83
C LEU A 615 26.22 -59.21 -15.35
N ILE A 616 27.13 -59.59 -14.45
CA ILE A 616 28.42 -60.30 -14.61
C ILE A 616 29.01 -60.40 -16.04
N CYS A 617 30.26 -59.95 -16.17
CA CYS A 617 31.13 -60.14 -17.33
C CYS A 617 31.71 -61.57 -17.44
N ASP A 618 32.11 -61.98 -18.64
CA ASP A 618 33.20 -62.94 -18.87
C ASP A 618 33.93 -62.60 -20.20
N GLU A 619 35.20 -63.00 -20.35
CA GLU A 619 36.07 -62.60 -21.48
C GLU A 619 36.30 -63.73 -22.51
N GLY A 620 36.27 -63.41 -23.82
CA GLY A 620 36.49 -64.42 -24.88
C GLY A 620 36.92 -63.84 -26.24
N ARG A 621 38.23 -63.82 -26.50
CA ARG A 621 38.91 -63.46 -27.78
C ARG A 621 38.28 -64.15 -29.02
N SER A 622 38.37 -63.64 -30.26
CA SER A 622 39.60 -63.14 -30.89
C SER A 622 39.43 -62.41 -32.26
N THR A 623 39.92 -61.17 -32.33
CA THR A 623 40.76 -60.53 -33.39
C THR A 623 40.51 -60.72 -34.92
N GLN A 624 40.49 -59.57 -35.62
CA GLN A 624 40.93 -59.26 -37.02
C GLN A 624 39.86 -59.05 -38.13
N LEU A 625 39.49 -57.79 -38.46
CA LEU A 625 39.74 -57.10 -39.77
C LEU A 625 39.14 -55.66 -39.88
N SER A 626 39.86 -54.57 -39.54
CA SER A 626 39.36 -53.18 -39.82
C SER A 626 40.42 -52.04 -39.81
N THR A 627 41.60 -52.23 -40.43
CA THR A 627 42.77 -51.31 -40.32
C THR A 627 42.65 -49.92 -40.99
N VAL A 628 41.45 -49.31 -41.03
CA VAL A 628 41.18 -47.97 -41.56
C VAL A 628 40.37 -47.11 -40.58
N GLN A 629 39.43 -47.68 -39.82
CA GLN A 629 38.52 -46.92 -38.92
C GLN A 629 39.18 -46.47 -37.60
N HIS A 630 40.03 -47.30 -36.97
CA HIS A 630 40.75 -46.95 -35.74
C HIS A 630 41.50 -45.60 -35.82
N THR A 631 42.07 -45.25 -36.98
CA THR A 631 42.86 -44.00 -37.11
C THR A 631 42.03 -42.73 -36.89
N THR A 632 40.72 -42.78 -37.17
CA THR A 632 39.78 -41.69 -36.85
C THR A 632 39.30 -41.74 -35.41
N GLU A 633 39.11 -42.94 -34.84
CA GLU A 633 38.72 -43.13 -33.43
C GLU A 633 39.81 -42.60 -32.48
N GLU A 634 41.06 -43.04 -32.66
CA GLU A 634 42.22 -42.53 -31.93
C GLU A 634 42.36 -40.99 -32.04
N GLY A 635 41.93 -40.41 -33.17
CA GLY A 635 41.93 -38.97 -33.40
C GLY A 635 40.97 -38.24 -32.46
N TYR A 636 39.74 -38.74 -32.32
CA TYR A 636 38.75 -38.17 -31.39
C TYR A 636 39.08 -38.48 -29.92
N GLN A 637 39.62 -39.67 -29.62
CA GLN A 637 40.08 -40.02 -28.26
C GLN A 637 41.18 -39.06 -27.78
N ARG A 638 42.19 -38.75 -28.60
CA ARG A 638 43.25 -37.76 -28.27
C ARG A 638 42.69 -36.35 -28.07
N GLN A 639 41.65 -35.95 -28.80
CA GLN A 639 40.96 -34.68 -28.59
C GLN A 639 40.19 -34.66 -27.27
N LEU A 640 39.58 -35.79 -26.88
CA LEU A 640 38.90 -35.95 -25.59
C LEU A 640 39.89 -35.83 -24.42
N GLU A 641 41.07 -36.45 -24.51
CA GLU A 641 42.12 -36.36 -23.49
C GLU A 641 42.69 -34.93 -23.34
N ASP A 642 42.95 -34.24 -24.46
CA ASP A 642 43.41 -32.85 -24.47
C ASP A 642 42.36 -31.88 -23.88
N LEU A 643 41.06 -32.10 -24.15
CA LEU A 643 39.97 -31.34 -23.53
C LEU A 643 39.82 -31.63 -22.04
N ARG A 644 39.92 -32.90 -21.62
CA ARG A 644 39.92 -33.29 -20.19
C ARG A 644 41.08 -32.68 -19.42
N GLY A 645 42.28 -32.63 -20.02
CA GLY A 645 43.43 -31.94 -19.45
C GLY A 645 43.19 -30.43 -19.25
N LYS A 646 42.56 -29.77 -20.23
CA LYS A 646 42.20 -28.35 -20.16
C LYS A 646 41.09 -28.07 -19.14
N LEU A 647 40.09 -28.95 -19.05
CA LEU A 647 39.06 -28.91 -18.02
C LEU A 647 39.67 -28.95 -16.62
N ALA A 648 40.54 -29.94 -16.35
CA ALA A 648 41.24 -30.06 -15.07
C ALA A 648 42.12 -28.83 -14.75
N GLU A 649 42.79 -28.22 -15.73
CA GLU A 649 43.50 -26.95 -15.51
C GLU A 649 42.54 -25.81 -15.13
N THR A 650 41.38 -25.69 -15.80
CA THR A 650 40.39 -24.65 -15.47
C THR A 650 39.71 -24.86 -14.13
N GLU A 651 39.46 -26.10 -13.73
CA GLU A 651 38.87 -26.45 -12.43
C GLU A 651 39.87 -26.21 -11.28
N SER A 652 41.14 -26.61 -11.45
CA SER A 652 42.22 -26.30 -10.49
C SER A 652 42.44 -24.79 -10.29
N ARG A 653 42.10 -23.97 -11.29
CA ARG A 653 42.17 -22.49 -11.21
C ARG A 653 40.96 -21.85 -10.54
N LEU A 654 39.86 -22.58 -10.33
CA LEU A 654 38.63 -22.11 -9.70
C LEU A 654 38.71 -22.23 -8.16
N GLU A 655 39.23 -23.34 -7.65
CA GLU A 655 39.40 -23.61 -6.21
C GLU A 655 40.05 -22.46 -5.41
N PRO A 656 41.22 -21.88 -5.78
CA PRO A 656 41.84 -20.77 -5.03
C PRO A 656 41.14 -19.41 -5.19
N LEU A 657 40.14 -19.30 -6.07
CA LEU A 657 39.28 -18.11 -6.17
C LEU A 657 38.07 -18.23 -5.23
N VAL A 658 37.42 -19.41 -5.21
CA VAL A 658 36.34 -19.74 -4.25
C VAL A 658 36.86 -19.65 -2.81
N GLN A 659 38.10 -20.07 -2.53
CA GLN A 659 38.68 -19.88 -1.20
C GLN A 659 38.76 -18.39 -0.80
N LYS A 660 39.18 -17.50 -1.72
CA LYS A 660 39.30 -16.06 -1.44
C LYS A 660 37.95 -15.38 -1.25
N GLU A 661 36.96 -15.76 -2.05
CA GLU A 661 35.58 -15.32 -1.89
C GLU A 661 35.07 -15.63 -0.46
N ASN A 662 35.24 -16.88 -0.02
CA ASN A 662 34.92 -17.31 1.33
C ASN A 662 35.73 -16.57 2.42
N GLU A 663 37.02 -16.31 2.20
CA GLU A 663 37.84 -15.48 3.12
C GLU A 663 37.32 -14.04 3.21
N HIS A 664 36.87 -13.43 2.12
CA HIS A 664 36.28 -12.09 2.12
C HIS A 664 34.90 -12.06 2.80
N LEU A 665 34.04 -13.07 2.57
CA LEU A 665 32.75 -13.23 3.26
C LEU A 665 32.92 -13.35 4.79
N ASN A 666 33.85 -14.18 5.25
CA ASN A 666 34.20 -14.31 6.67
C ASN A 666 34.71 -12.99 7.28
N ASN A 667 35.41 -12.16 6.51
CA ASN A 667 35.85 -10.84 6.95
C ASN A 667 34.70 -9.82 7.02
N ILE A 668 33.71 -9.90 6.11
CA ILE A 668 32.48 -9.09 6.18
C ILE A 668 31.68 -9.43 7.44
N GLU A 669 31.46 -10.70 7.77
CA GLU A 669 30.71 -11.09 8.99
C GLU A 669 31.34 -10.52 10.27
N ARG A 670 32.69 -10.53 10.35
CA ARG A 670 33.45 -9.93 11.46
C ARG A 670 33.32 -8.41 11.51
N LEU A 671 33.34 -7.73 10.36
CA LEU A 671 33.11 -6.29 10.27
C LEU A 671 31.67 -5.92 10.66
N GLN A 672 30.67 -6.68 10.21
CA GLN A 672 29.25 -6.47 10.55
C GLN A 672 28.97 -6.69 12.04
N SER A 673 29.58 -7.72 12.64
CA SER A 673 29.55 -7.95 14.08
C SER A 673 30.13 -6.74 14.85
N THR A 674 31.28 -6.24 14.38
CA THR A 674 31.94 -5.06 14.97
C THR A 674 31.10 -3.79 14.79
N LEU A 675 30.54 -3.57 13.60
CA LEU A 675 29.64 -2.46 13.27
C LEU A 675 28.39 -2.48 14.16
N THR A 676 27.81 -3.65 14.44
CA THR A 676 26.64 -3.79 15.31
C THR A 676 26.96 -3.37 16.75
N ILE A 677 28.13 -3.76 17.28
CA ILE A 677 28.61 -3.34 18.61
C ILE A 677 28.87 -1.83 18.64
N GLN A 678 29.50 -1.26 17.62
CA GLN A 678 29.74 0.19 17.55
C GLN A 678 28.43 0.98 17.41
N GLN A 679 27.47 0.52 16.61
CA GLN A 679 26.17 1.17 16.43
C GLN A 679 25.30 1.10 17.69
N SER A 680 25.32 0.00 18.44
CA SER A 680 24.62 -0.07 19.74
C SER A 680 25.24 0.88 20.78
N THR A 681 26.57 0.98 20.84
CA THR A 681 27.30 1.92 21.70
C THR A 681 27.06 3.39 21.31
N LEU A 682 26.98 3.67 20.02
CA LEU A 682 26.57 4.98 19.49
C LEU A 682 25.11 5.30 19.87
N GLY A 683 24.24 4.28 19.91
CA GLY A 683 22.83 4.39 20.32
C GLY A 683 22.65 4.73 21.80
N THR A 684 23.49 4.22 22.69
CA THR A 684 23.47 4.60 24.13
C THR A 684 23.96 6.03 24.32
N LEU A 685 25.09 6.40 23.70
CA LEU A 685 25.63 7.77 23.77
C LEU A 685 24.63 8.82 23.23
N LYS A 686 23.90 8.52 22.15
CA LYS A 686 22.82 9.37 21.62
C LYS A 686 21.61 9.49 22.55
N CYS A 687 21.38 8.52 23.43
CA CYS A 687 20.38 8.65 24.49
C CYS A 687 20.91 9.53 25.63
N GLU A 688 22.16 9.35 26.05
CA GLU A 688 22.80 10.14 27.12
C GLU A 688 22.91 11.63 26.75
N ASP A 689 23.31 11.95 25.52
CA ASP A 689 23.32 13.31 24.99
C ASP A 689 21.92 13.95 24.97
N ARG A 690 20.89 13.23 24.46
CA ARG A 690 19.51 13.71 24.47
C ARG A 690 19.02 14.01 25.89
N ASP A 691 19.27 13.10 26.81
CA ASP A 691 18.78 13.21 28.19
C ASP A 691 19.53 14.34 28.95
N LEU A 692 20.81 14.60 28.62
CA LEU A 692 21.54 15.80 29.07
C LEU A 692 21.03 17.09 28.42
N ARG A 693 20.59 17.08 27.15
CA ARG A 693 19.99 18.25 26.49
C ARG A 693 18.63 18.61 27.10
N GLU A 694 17.79 17.63 27.46
CA GLU A 694 16.55 17.87 28.20
C GLU A 694 16.84 18.46 29.59
N LYS A 695 17.85 17.92 30.29
CA LYS A 695 18.33 18.44 31.59
C LYS A 695 18.87 19.88 31.50
N LEU A 696 19.63 20.22 30.45
CA LEU A 696 20.12 21.58 30.19
C LEU A 696 18.98 22.56 29.88
N ALA A 697 18.00 22.16 29.05
CA ALA A 697 16.81 22.97 28.79
C ALA A 697 16.03 23.24 30.09
N GLY A 698 15.88 22.22 30.95
CA GLY A 698 15.24 22.34 32.27
C GLY A 698 16.04 23.13 33.32
N LEU A 699 17.36 23.31 33.14
CA LEU A 699 18.17 24.23 33.94
C LEU A 699 18.00 25.67 33.44
N ARG A 700 18.15 25.92 32.14
CA ARG A 700 17.98 27.24 31.51
C ARG A 700 16.60 27.84 31.72
N GLN A 701 15.54 27.02 31.72
CA GLN A 701 14.19 27.49 32.09
C GLN A 701 14.16 28.02 33.52
N LYS A 702 14.74 27.29 34.49
CA LYS A 702 14.76 27.71 35.91
C LYS A 702 15.63 28.93 36.14
N GLU A 703 16.76 29.01 35.44
CA GLU A 703 17.65 30.17 35.43
C GLU A 703 16.88 31.43 35.00
N ALA A 704 16.19 31.38 33.85
CA ALA A 704 15.34 32.48 33.38
C ALA A 704 14.18 32.81 34.35
N GLU A 705 13.51 31.80 34.92
CA GLU A 705 12.46 31.99 35.93
C GLU A 705 12.97 32.71 37.20
N GLN A 706 14.21 32.48 37.62
CA GLN A 706 14.79 33.18 38.78
C GLN A 706 15.41 34.54 38.42
N ILE A 707 15.95 34.72 37.20
CA ILE A 707 16.42 36.04 36.71
C ILE A 707 15.26 37.02 36.64
N ILE A 708 14.12 36.64 36.03
CA ILE A 708 12.93 37.51 35.98
C ILE A 708 12.46 37.90 37.40
N ARG A 709 12.52 36.95 38.34
CA ARG A 709 12.16 37.21 39.74
C ARG A 709 13.14 38.16 40.43
N LEU A 710 14.44 38.02 40.16
CA LEU A 710 15.49 38.90 40.65
C LEU A 710 15.31 40.34 40.12
N GLU A 711 15.01 40.49 38.83
CA GLU A 711 14.70 41.78 38.20
C GLU A 711 13.47 42.45 38.82
N THR A 712 12.37 41.71 39.06
CA THR A 712 11.20 42.27 39.76
C THR A 712 11.53 42.75 41.17
N LEU A 713 12.31 42.00 41.95
CA LEU A 713 12.73 42.43 43.29
C LEU A 713 13.72 43.60 43.26
N GLN A 714 14.55 43.72 42.23
CA GLN A 714 15.42 44.88 42.04
C GLN A 714 14.59 46.14 41.80
N ASN A 715 13.54 46.05 40.98
CA ASN A 715 12.60 47.15 40.74
C ASN A 715 11.83 47.52 42.03
N ASP A 716 11.32 46.54 42.78
CA ASP A 716 10.64 46.77 44.08
C ASP A 716 11.56 47.49 45.08
N VAL A 717 12.82 47.04 45.21
CA VAL A 717 13.82 47.69 46.07
C VAL A 717 14.07 49.14 45.63
N GLN A 718 14.23 49.39 44.33
CA GLN A 718 14.46 50.73 43.79
C GLN A 718 13.25 51.66 43.99
N GLU A 719 12.02 51.13 43.88
CA GLU A 719 10.80 51.88 44.19
C GLU A 719 10.75 52.27 45.68
N ARG A 720 10.96 51.32 46.59
CA ARG A 720 10.95 51.60 48.05
C ARG A 720 12.07 52.55 48.46
N GLN A 721 13.26 52.47 47.86
CA GLN A 721 14.33 53.44 48.06
C GLN A 721 13.92 54.86 47.59
N SER A 722 13.20 54.96 46.47
CA SER A 722 12.67 56.23 45.96
C SER A 722 11.60 56.83 46.89
N GLN A 723 10.66 56.01 47.37
CA GLN A 723 9.65 56.40 48.37
C GLN A 723 10.30 56.87 49.69
N ILE A 724 11.35 56.21 50.16
CA ILE A 724 12.14 56.63 51.33
C ILE A 724 12.77 58.01 51.07
N GLY A 725 13.34 58.24 49.88
CA GLY A 725 13.90 59.53 49.48
C GLY A 725 12.88 60.67 49.55
N GLU A 726 11.67 60.45 49.04
CA GLU A 726 10.57 61.41 49.16
C GLU A 726 10.15 61.67 50.61
N LEU A 727 10.03 60.63 51.44
CA LEU A 727 9.66 60.77 52.86
C LEU A 727 10.74 61.52 53.66
N VAL A 728 12.02 61.30 53.36
CA VAL A 728 13.13 62.10 53.92
C VAL A 728 12.99 63.56 53.49
N LYS A 729 12.75 63.81 52.20
CA LYS A 729 12.62 65.18 51.67
C LYS A 729 11.46 65.93 52.32
N ARG A 730 10.22 65.41 52.26
CA ARG A 730 9.02 66.03 52.84
C ARG A 730 9.17 66.31 54.34
N ARG A 731 9.84 65.43 55.08
CA ARG A 731 10.15 65.62 56.51
C ARG A 731 11.16 66.75 56.73
N ASN A 732 12.17 66.89 55.86
CA ASN A 732 13.14 67.99 55.95
C ASN A 732 12.50 69.34 55.56
N ASP A 733 11.71 69.36 54.48
CA ASP A 733 11.00 70.54 54.01
C ASP A 733 10.07 71.10 55.12
N LEU A 734 9.25 70.23 55.74
CA LEU A 734 8.37 70.59 56.86
C LEU A 734 9.15 70.97 58.15
N GLY A 735 10.35 70.44 58.35
CA GLY A 735 11.23 70.80 59.46
C GLY A 735 11.84 72.21 59.29
N GLU A 736 12.20 72.58 58.07
CA GLU A 736 12.65 73.95 57.75
C GLU A 736 11.48 74.94 57.77
N GLU A 737 10.26 74.52 57.42
CA GLU A 737 9.04 75.33 57.59
C GLU A 737 8.82 75.71 59.05
N ILE A 738 8.82 74.73 59.97
CA ILE A 738 8.77 74.98 61.44
C ILE A 738 9.91 75.91 61.88
N ARG A 739 11.12 75.74 61.32
CA ARG A 739 12.29 76.58 61.65
C ARG A 739 12.16 78.01 61.13
N LEU A 740 11.39 78.25 60.06
CA LEU A 740 11.11 79.59 59.53
C LEU A 740 10.00 80.26 60.35
N ASP A 741 8.90 79.56 60.62
CA ASP A 741 7.76 80.06 61.43
C ASP A 741 8.22 80.55 62.81
N LEU A 742 9.13 79.81 63.46
CA LEU A 742 9.70 80.14 64.78
C LEU A 742 10.75 81.27 64.74
N VAL A 743 11.19 81.71 63.56
CA VAL A 743 12.26 82.72 63.39
C VAL A 743 11.72 84.06 62.87
N THR A 744 10.41 84.17 62.58
CA THR A 744 9.76 85.41 62.11
C THR A 744 8.79 86.06 63.10
N PRO A 745 9.22 86.50 64.30
CA PRO A 745 8.48 87.51 65.05
C PRO A 745 8.66 88.91 64.42
N ASP A 746 7.55 89.61 64.26
CA ASP A 746 7.41 91.03 63.94
C ASP A 746 8.04 91.58 62.64
N ARG A 747 7.15 91.93 61.70
CA ARG A 747 7.22 93.24 61.02
C ARG A 747 5.82 93.65 60.54
N GLN A 748 5.32 94.74 61.11
CA GLN A 748 4.03 95.41 60.80
C GLN A 748 2.79 94.75 61.43
N ASN A 749 2.48 95.12 62.68
CA ASN A 749 1.25 95.88 62.97
C ASN A 749 1.25 96.48 64.38
N GLN A 750 0.45 97.54 64.57
CA GLN A 750 0.16 98.10 65.89
C GLN A 750 -1.08 97.38 66.46
N SER A 751 -0.88 96.39 67.31
CA SER A 751 -1.94 95.67 68.04
C SER A 751 -1.68 95.68 69.54
N THR A 752 -2.69 95.29 70.32
CA THR A 752 -2.67 95.32 71.79
C THR A 752 -1.87 94.16 72.36
N GLN A 753 -1.44 94.27 73.62
CA GLN A 753 -0.62 93.25 74.28
C GLN A 753 -1.33 91.88 74.36
N GLU A 754 -2.66 91.87 74.49
CA GLU A 754 -3.48 90.65 74.49
C GLU A 754 -3.56 89.99 73.10
N ASP A 755 -3.60 90.77 72.01
CA ASP A 755 -3.62 90.24 70.63
C ASP A 755 -2.32 89.50 70.29
N GLN A 756 -1.19 89.97 70.81
CA GLN A 756 0.12 89.36 70.61
C GLN A 756 0.22 88.00 71.32
N GLU A 757 -0.38 87.86 72.50
CA GLU A 757 -0.34 86.64 73.31
C GLU A 757 -1.20 85.53 72.70
N VAL A 758 -2.38 85.88 72.14
CA VAL A 758 -3.23 84.94 71.37
C VAL A 758 -2.50 84.46 70.10
N MET A 759 -1.89 85.36 69.34
CA MET A 759 -1.14 85.01 68.12
C MET A 759 0.04 84.06 68.41
N LEU A 760 0.75 84.27 69.52
CA LEU A 760 1.83 83.40 69.97
C LEU A 760 1.34 81.99 70.37
N LEU A 761 0.15 81.89 70.97
CA LEU A 761 -0.49 80.61 71.29
C LEU A 761 -0.92 79.85 70.02
N GLU A 762 -1.51 80.53 69.04
CA GLU A 762 -1.90 79.91 67.76
C GLU A 762 -0.67 79.40 66.98
N LEU A 763 0.40 80.21 66.86
CA LEU A 763 1.65 79.80 66.22
C LEU A 763 2.33 78.65 66.97
N SER A 764 2.31 78.66 68.31
CA SER A 764 2.82 77.56 69.13
C SER A 764 2.05 76.25 68.88
N GLN A 765 0.72 76.31 68.82
CA GLN A 765 -0.10 75.13 68.55
C GLN A 765 0.11 74.60 67.12
N GLN A 766 0.18 75.47 66.11
CA GLN A 766 0.52 75.05 64.74
C GLN A 766 1.91 74.41 64.65
N ALA A 767 2.92 74.95 65.35
CA ALA A 767 4.25 74.35 65.41
C ALA A 767 4.23 72.95 66.05
N ILE A 768 3.43 72.74 67.10
CA ILE A 768 3.22 71.42 67.73
C ILE A 768 2.55 70.43 66.76
N GLU A 769 1.54 70.88 66.00
CA GLU A 769 0.85 70.04 65.00
C GLU A 769 1.76 69.66 63.82
N LYS A 770 2.53 70.61 63.28
CA LYS A 770 3.58 70.34 62.27
C LYS A 770 4.66 69.41 62.83
N GLN A 771 5.13 69.60 64.06
CA GLN A 771 6.12 68.72 64.70
C GLN A 771 5.58 67.30 64.94
N ASN A 772 4.30 67.15 65.28
CA ASN A 772 3.66 65.83 65.35
C ASN A 772 3.60 65.15 63.97
N SER A 773 3.36 65.91 62.90
CA SER A 773 3.43 65.40 61.52
C SER A 773 4.86 64.98 61.12
N VAL A 774 5.89 65.77 61.50
CA VAL A 774 7.31 65.37 61.36
C VAL A 774 7.60 64.06 62.10
N ASN A 775 7.07 63.89 63.32
CA ASN A 775 7.25 62.67 64.11
C ASN A 775 6.57 61.45 63.46
N GLN A 776 5.39 61.61 62.87
CA GLN A 776 4.68 60.57 62.12
C GLN A 776 5.45 60.19 60.84
N LEU A 777 5.92 61.16 60.04
CA LEU A 777 6.78 60.91 58.89
C LEU A 777 8.08 60.19 59.28
N ALA A 778 8.66 60.53 60.44
CA ALA A 778 9.83 59.85 60.98
C ALA A 778 9.54 58.43 61.51
N ALA A 779 8.29 58.08 61.80
CA ALA A 779 7.89 56.70 62.11
C ALA A 779 7.69 55.89 60.81
N LEU A 780 6.90 56.40 59.87
CA LEU A 780 6.65 55.78 58.56
C LEU A 780 7.95 55.52 57.78
N ASN A 781 8.89 56.46 57.81
CA ASN A 781 10.20 56.29 57.17
C ASN A 781 11.01 55.13 57.80
N ARG A 782 10.93 54.93 59.11
CA ARG A 782 11.59 53.77 59.78
C ARG A 782 10.96 52.44 59.38
N GLU A 783 9.64 52.39 59.21
CA GLU A 783 8.92 51.22 58.69
C GLU A 783 9.33 50.92 57.24
N LYS A 784 9.32 51.93 56.34
CA LYS A 784 9.76 51.76 54.95
C LYS A 784 11.23 51.36 54.82
N GLN A 785 12.10 51.85 55.70
CA GLN A 785 13.50 51.39 55.79
C GLN A 785 13.64 49.93 56.23
N GLN A 786 12.70 49.39 57.02
CA GLN A 786 12.69 47.96 57.38
C GLN A 786 12.21 47.09 56.21
N GLU A 787 11.13 47.49 55.53
CA GLU A 787 10.67 46.82 54.30
C GLU A 787 11.75 46.76 53.22
N ALA A 788 12.42 47.89 52.95
CA ALA A 788 13.45 47.98 51.92
C ALA A 788 14.67 47.08 52.22
N ARG A 789 15.05 46.93 53.50
CA ARG A 789 16.11 46.00 53.93
C ARG A 789 15.71 44.54 53.74
N TYR A 790 14.46 44.18 54.07
CA TYR A 790 13.96 42.82 53.88
C TYR A 790 13.95 42.41 52.40
N LEU A 791 13.56 43.32 51.50
CA LEU A 791 13.58 43.09 50.05
C LEU A 791 15.02 43.01 49.49
N GLU A 792 15.95 43.82 50.02
CA GLU A 792 17.38 43.77 49.68
C GLU A 792 18.02 42.43 50.12
N ASP A 793 17.76 41.97 51.35
CA ASP A 793 18.23 40.66 51.85
C ASP A 793 17.71 39.49 50.98
N GLU A 794 16.45 39.53 50.55
CA GLU A 794 15.86 38.50 49.69
C GLU A 794 16.37 38.58 48.24
N ARG A 795 16.66 39.79 47.72
CA ARG A 795 17.34 39.95 46.42
C ARG A 795 18.73 39.31 46.46
N GLN A 796 19.50 39.52 47.53
CA GLN A 796 20.83 38.93 47.68
C GLN A 796 20.79 37.39 47.79
N ARG A 797 19.78 36.82 48.45
CA ARG A 797 19.56 35.36 48.47
C ARG A 797 19.25 34.79 47.08
N LEU A 798 18.41 35.48 46.31
CA LEU A 798 18.06 35.06 44.95
C LEU A 798 19.22 35.23 43.96
N GLN A 799 20.05 36.25 44.13
CA GLN A 799 21.30 36.40 43.36
C GLN A 799 22.19 35.15 43.52
N VAL A 800 22.51 34.76 44.76
CA VAL A 800 23.34 33.57 45.04
C VAL A 800 22.72 32.29 44.45
N LEU A 801 21.40 32.20 44.39
CA LEU A 801 20.69 31.07 43.77
C LEU A 801 20.74 31.11 42.24
N VAL A 802 20.69 32.28 41.61
CA VAL A 802 20.90 32.47 40.16
C VAL A 802 22.35 32.14 39.79
N ASP A 803 23.34 32.66 40.52
CA ASP A 803 24.77 32.39 40.29
C ASP A 803 25.06 30.87 40.37
N GLY A 804 24.46 30.18 41.34
CA GLY A 804 24.56 28.73 41.49
C GLY A 804 23.81 27.91 40.43
N LEU A 805 22.84 28.50 39.72
CA LEU A 805 22.21 27.89 38.53
C LEU A 805 23.08 28.09 37.28
N ILE A 806 23.66 29.28 37.09
CA ILE A 806 24.56 29.60 35.97
C ILE A 806 25.76 28.67 35.97
N ALA A 807 26.50 28.58 37.09
CA ALA A 807 27.66 27.69 37.21
C ALA A 807 27.34 26.20 36.93
N LYS A 808 26.09 25.78 37.19
CA LYS A 808 25.59 24.43 36.91
C LYS A 808 25.16 24.22 35.46
N ASN A 809 24.60 25.25 34.82
CA ASN A 809 24.33 25.26 33.38
C ASN A 809 25.66 25.15 32.61
N GLU A 810 26.69 25.91 33.02
CA GLU A 810 28.05 25.81 32.48
C GLU A 810 28.66 24.40 32.67
N GLU A 811 28.58 23.82 33.88
CA GLU A 811 29.10 22.46 34.13
C GLU A 811 28.44 21.41 33.22
N GLU A 812 27.11 21.36 33.15
CA GLU A 812 26.42 20.38 32.31
C GLU A 812 26.62 20.66 30.81
N GLN A 813 26.86 21.92 30.41
CA GLN A 813 27.14 22.31 29.04
C GLN A 813 28.55 21.89 28.58
N THR A 814 29.55 21.90 29.47
CA THR A 814 30.88 21.32 29.16
C THR A 814 30.78 19.80 28.98
N ARG A 815 30.00 19.10 29.81
CA ARG A 815 29.75 17.65 29.68
C ARG A 815 29.03 17.29 28.36
N ALA A 816 28.07 18.10 27.92
CA ALA A 816 27.44 17.94 26.62
C ALA A 816 28.43 18.13 25.46
N ALA A 817 29.35 19.10 25.58
CA ALA A 817 30.40 19.30 24.58
C ALA A 817 31.39 18.13 24.49
N THR A 818 31.77 17.50 25.61
CA THR A 818 32.64 16.31 25.60
C THR A 818 31.94 15.09 24.97
N LEU A 819 30.67 14.85 25.29
CA LEU A 819 29.91 13.74 24.69
C LEU A 819 29.68 13.94 23.19
N ALA A 820 29.43 15.16 22.73
CA ALA A 820 29.33 15.47 21.30
C ALA A 820 30.64 15.21 20.53
N ALA A 821 31.81 15.39 21.18
CA ALA A 821 33.10 15.04 20.60
C ALA A 821 33.29 13.51 20.50
N GLU A 822 32.97 12.78 21.58
CA GLU A 822 32.99 11.31 21.61
C GLU A 822 32.02 10.66 20.62
N GLU A 823 30.85 11.27 20.39
CA GLU A 823 29.89 10.82 19.38
C GLU A 823 30.48 11.00 17.97
N LYS A 824 31.09 12.16 17.70
CA LYS A 824 31.72 12.47 16.39
C LYS A 824 32.86 11.51 16.05
N GLU A 825 33.70 11.16 17.03
CA GLU A 825 34.78 10.18 16.84
C GLU A 825 34.25 8.77 16.55
N ARG A 826 33.20 8.33 17.27
CA ARG A 826 32.57 7.02 17.04
C ARG A 826 31.80 6.96 15.71
N ASN A 827 31.10 8.03 15.30
CA ASN A 827 30.52 8.11 13.94
C ASN A 827 31.63 7.93 12.87
N SER A 828 32.75 8.68 12.97
CA SER A 828 33.88 8.53 12.03
C SER A 828 34.48 7.11 12.03
N THR A 829 34.44 6.41 13.15
CA THR A 829 34.89 5.02 13.26
C THR A 829 33.91 4.04 12.59
N VAL A 830 32.61 4.25 12.75
CA VAL A 830 31.56 3.48 12.05
C VAL A 830 31.65 3.67 10.53
N ASP A 831 31.89 4.90 10.07
CA ASP A 831 31.98 5.18 8.63
C ASP A 831 33.22 4.53 7.98
N LYS A 832 34.38 4.56 8.64
CA LYS A 832 35.60 3.83 8.21
C LYS A 832 35.40 2.31 8.18
N LEU A 833 34.56 1.75 9.05
CA LEU A 833 34.23 0.32 9.04
C LEU A 833 33.27 -0.04 7.90
N ARG A 834 32.30 0.84 7.57
CA ARG A 834 31.41 0.70 6.41
C ARG A 834 32.16 0.80 5.09
N GLU A 835 33.11 1.73 4.99
CA GLU A 835 33.96 1.89 3.81
C GLU A 835 34.73 0.60 3.51
N LYS A 836 35.29 -0.06 4.53
CA LYS A 836 35.95 -1.37 4.41
C LYS A 836 35.00 -2.53 4.07
N GLU A 837 33.79 -2.55 4.62
CA GLU A 837 32.78 -3.54 4.21
C GLU A 837 32.44 -3.38 2.72
N LEU A 838 32.28 -2.14 2.26
CA LEU A 838 31.94 -1.81 0.88
C LEU A 838 33.10 -2.05 -0.10
N GLU A 839 34.35 -1.87 0.33
CA GLU A 839 35.55 -2.30 -0.41
C GLU A 839 35.58 -3.83 -0.58
N LEU A 840 35.35 -4.60 0.50
CA LEU A 840 35.31 -6.07 0.44
C LEU A 840 34.18 -6.59 -0.45
N ARG A 841 33.00 -5.97 -0.41
CA ARG A 841 31.87 -6.31 -1.30
C ARG A 841 32.25 -6.15 -2.77
N ARG A 842 32.85 -5.01 -3.15
CA ARG A 842 33.35 -4.78 -4.53
C ARG A 842 34.38 -5.83 -4.98
N THR A 843 35.21 -6.34 -4.07
CA THR A 843 36.13 -7.44 -4.42
C THR A 843 35.43 -8.79 -4.59
N ILE A 844 34.34 -9.05 -3.87
CA ILE A 844 33.50 -10.23 -4.08
C ILE A 844 32.76 -10.13 -5.43
N ASP A 845 32.08 -9.01 -5.71
CA ASP A 845 31.40 -8.78 -7.00
C ASP A 845 32.32 -9.06 -8.23
N HIS A 846 33.61 -8.72 -8.08
CA HIS A 846 34.64 -8.99 -9.08
C HIS A 846 35.09 -10.46 -9.14
N LEU A 847 35.20 -11.15 -7.99
CA LEU A 847 35.49 -12.59 -7.92
C LEU A 847 34.33 -13.40 -8.52
N ASP A 848 33.09 -13.12 -8.15
CA ASP A 848 31.87 -13.72 -8.73
C ASP A 848 31.86 -13.62 -10.26
N THR A 849 32.15 -12.42 -10.77
CA THR A 849 32.26 -12.18 -12.22
C THR A 849 33.35 -13.03 -12.87
N CYS A 850 34.44 -13.32 -12.17
CA CYS A 850 35.52 -14.19 -12.65
C CYS A 850 35.16 -15.68 -12.54
N LEU A 851 34.50 -16.09 -11.46
CA LEU A 851 34.03 -17.45 -11.22
C LEU A 851 32.96 -17.86 -12.23
N GLN A 852 31.95 -17.02 -12.48
CA GLN A 852 30.94 -17.24 -13.53
C GLN A 852 31.57 -17.40 -14.92
N ARG A 853 32.64 -16.64 -15.23
CA ARG A 853 33.41 -16.72 -16.49
C ARG A 853 34.34 -17.94 -16.60
N LEU A 854 34.58 -18.65 -15.50
CA LEU A 854 35.27 -19.94 -15.49
C LEU A 854 34.25 -21.09 -15.53
N GLN A 855 33.17 -21.00 -14.75
CA GLN A 855 32.10 -22.00 -14.71
C GLN A 855 31.39 -22.14 -16.06
N THR A 856 31.14 -21.04 -16.76
CA THR A 856 30.62 -21.08 -18.15
C THR A 856 31.56 -21.86 -19.08
N LYS A 857 32.86 -21.57 -19.07
CA LYS A 857 33.85 -22.31 -19.88
C LYS A 857 33.95 -23.80 -19.52
N ILE A 858 33.82 -24.14 -18.24
CA ILE A 858 33.78 -25.53 -17.77
C ILE A 858 32.52 -26.22 -18.31
N ASN A 859 31.36 -25.56 -18.26
CA ASN A 859 30.12 -26.09 -18.82
C ASN A 859 30.21 -26.24 -20.36
N ASP A 860 30.65 -25.21 -21.09
CA ASP A 860 30.84 -25.23 -22.54
C ASP A 860 31.76 -26.38 -22.97
N ALA A 861 32.90 -26.56 -22.28
CA ALA A 861 33.85 -27.62 -22.56
C ALA A 861 33.31 -29.02 -22.22
N ARG A 862 32.46 -29.15 -21.19
CA ARG A 862 31.76 -30.41 -20.85
C ARG A 862 30.70 -30.78 -21.90
N GLU A 863 29.99 -29.82 -22.50
CA GLU A 863 29.09 -30.14 -23.63
C GLU A 863 29.86 -30.56 -24.89
N VAL A 864 31.03 -29.95 -25.17
CA VAL A 864 31.94 -30.41 -26.24
C VAL A 864 32.48 -31.81 -25.93
N GLU A 865 32.78 -32.12 -24.67
CA GLU A 865 33.18 -33.47 -24.26
C GLU A 865 32.07 -34.50 -24.54
N LYS A 866 30.80 -34.19 -24.22
CA LYS A 866 29.66 -35.07 -24.51
C LYS A 866 29.44 -35.32 -26.00
N GLU A 867 29.47 -34.28 -26.86
CA GLU A 867 29.31 -34.48 -28.30
C GLU A 867 30.48 -35.29 -28.88
N LEU A 868 31.70 -35.16 -28.35
CA LEU A 868 32.82 -36.03 -28.73
C LEU A 868 32.63 -37.48 -28.26
N GLN A 869 32.12 -37.72 -27.05
CA GLN A 869 31.76 -39.06 -26.58
C GLN A 869 30.69 -39.70 -27.47
N LEU A 870 29.56 -39.03 -27.69
CA LEU A 870 28.48 -39.47 -28.59
C LEU A 870 28.97 -39.72 -30.02
N ARG A 871 29.97 -38.98 -30.48
CA ARG A 871 30.56 -39.14 -31.83
C ARG A 871 31.54 -40.31 -31.92
N ILE A 872 32.19 -40.69 -30.81
CA ILE A 872 32.96 -41.94 -30.70
C ILE A 872 32.00 -43.13 -30.62
N GLU A 873 30.95 -43.06 -29.79
CA GLU A 873 29.93 -44.10 -29.66
C GLU A 873 29.27 -44.44 -31.01
N ARG A 874 28.81 -43.44 -31.76
CA ARG A 874 28.23 -43.63 -33.11
C ARG A 874 29.23 -44.20 -34.14
N LEU A 875 30.53 -44.12 -33.91
CA LEU A 875 31.54 -44.78 -34.76
C LEU A 875 31.67 -46.26 -34.41
N VAL A 876 31.67 -46.60 -33.12
CA VAL A 876 31.69 -47.99 -32.62
C VAL A 876 30.40 -48.72 -32.99
N GLU A 877 29.23 -48.11 -32.78
CA GLU A 877 27.93 -48.65 -33.23
C GLU A 877 27.91 -48.95 -34.73
N LYS A 878 28.57 -48.08 -35.53
CA LYS A 878 28.66 -48.28 -36.97
C LYS A 878 29.63 -49.40 -37.33
N GLU A 879 30.76 -49.53 -36.67
CA GLU A 879 31.70 -50.64 -36.91
C GLU A 879 31.02 -51.99 -36.63
N TRP A 880 30.29 -52.13 -35.51
CA TRP A 880 29.45 -53.31 -35.24
C TRP A 880 28.33 -53.54 -36.27
N ALA A 881 27.73 -52.47 -36.81
CA ALA A 881 26.70 -52.59 -37.85
C ALA A 881 27.26 -53.03 -39.21
N ASP A 882 28.45 -52.54 -39.58
CA ASP A 882 29.16 -52.93 -40.80
C ASP A 882 29.69 -54.40 -40.67
N GLU A 883 30.16 -54.83 -39.50
CA GLU A 883 30.49 -56.24 -39.20
C GLU A 883 29.26 -57.15 -39.34
N ALA A 884 28.14 -56.78 -38.70
CA ALA A 884 26.89 -57.55 -38.75
C ALA A 884 26.21 -57.57 -40.13
N ALA A 885 26.61 -56.69 -41.06
CA ALA A 885 26.24 -56.79 -42.47
C ALA A 885 27.07 -57.84 -43.21
N SER A 886 28.38 -57.91 -42.92
CA SER A 886 29.33 -58.86 -43.53
C SER A 886 28.96 -60.32 -43.25
N GLU A 887 28.57 -60.67 -42.02
CA GLU A 887 28.12 -62.03 -41.66
C GLU A 887 26.89 -62.50 -42.48
N ARG A 888 26.00 -61.57 -42.85
CA ARG A 888 24.78 -61.86 -43.61
C ARG A 888 25.08 -62.15 -45.08
N GLU A 889 26.15 -61.58 -45.64
CA GLU A 889 26.58 -61.87 -47.01
C GLU A 889 27.31 -63.22 -47.11
N TYR A 890 28.10 -63.59 -46.09
CA TYR A 890 28.76 -64.90 -46.01
C TYR A 890 27.75 -66.08 -45.93
N SER A 891 26.51 -65.81 -45.50
CA SER A 891 25.44 -66.80 -45.33
C SER A 891 24.66 -67.14 -46.61
N ARG A 892 25.05 -66.63 -47.79
CA ARG A 892 24.29 -66.79 -49.05
C ARG A 892 24.90 -67.69 -50.13
N THR A 893 26.05 -68.33 -49.89
CA THR A 893 26.77 -69.11 -50.92
C THR A 893 26.75 -70.63 -50.67
N ASN A 894 25.56 -71.23 -50.77
CA ASN A 894 25.22 -72.65 -51.02
C ASN A 894 23.70 -72.68 -51.34
N GLU A 895 23.12 -73.42 -52.29
CA GLU A 895 23.60 -74.52 -53.16
C GLU A 895 23.02 -74.35 -54.62
N PRO A 896 22.74 -75.36 -55.52
CA PRO A 896 23.13 -75.22 -56.94
C PRO A 896 22.01 -74.94 -58.00
N LEU A 897 22.45 -74.86 -59.26
CA LEU A 897 21.78 -74.33 -60.46
C LEU A 897 20.77 -75.25 -61.19
N ALA A 898 19.83 -74.65 -61.91
CA ALA A 898 19.10 -75.25 -63.05
C ALA A 898 18.93 -74.26 -64.24
N GLU A 899 19.02 -74.79 -65.46
CA GLU A 899 19.38 -74.16 -66.76
C GLU A 899 18.60 -72.93 -67.33
N ARG A 900 19.39 -72.03 -67.96
CA ARG A 900 19.24 -71.36 -69.30
C ARG A 900 17.95 -70.56 -69.64
N ALA A 901 17.98 -69.24 -69.91
CA ALA A 901 18.64 -68.46 -71.02
C ALA A 901 17.79 -68.40 -72.33
N PRO A 902 17.92 -67.38 -73.24
CA PRO A 902 19.05 -66.43 -73.41
C PRO A 902 18.74 -64.94 -73.75
N MET A 903 19.74 -64.06 -73.47
CA MET A 903 20.27 -62.91 -74.28
C MET A 903 19.31 -61.79 -74.82
N GLU A 904 19.73 -60.58 -75.21
CA GLU A 904 21.05 -60.02 -75.61
C GLU A 904 21.44 -58.65 -74.98
N ASN A 905 22.77 -58.46 -74.93
CA ASN A 905 23.63 -57.26 -75.03
C ASN A 905 23.06 -55.99 -75.72
N SER A 906 23.67 -54.79 -75.65
CA SER A 906 24.68 -54.15 -74.77
C SER A 906 25.01 -52.72 -75.29
N THR A 907 25.32 -51.76 -74.40
CA THR A 907 26.27 -50.60 -74.47
C THR A 907 25.74 -49.45 -73.58
N LEU A 908 26.47 -48.84 -72.63
CA LEU A 908 27.85 -48.31 -72.52
C LEU A 908 27.96 -46.86 -73.04
N GLY A 909 28.07 -45.88 -72.13
CA GLY A 909 28.25 -44.46 -72.50
C GLY A 909 28.12 -43.42 -71.37
N THR A 910 29.23 -43.18 -70.66
CA THR A 910 29.70 -41.89 -70.07
C THR A 910 28.79 -40.97 -69.22
N MET A 911 29.35 -40.56 -68.07
CA MET A 911 28.80 -39.57 -67.12
C MET A 911 28.96 -38.09 -67.56
N VAL A 912 28.23 -37.20 -66.84
CA VAL A 912 28.65 -35.85 -66.36
C VAL A 912 28.34 -34.57 -67.19
N ARG A 913 27.86 -33.55 -66.43
CA ARG A 913 27.91 -32.04 -66.56
C ARG A 913 26.68 -31.22 -67.01
N ARG A 914 26.30 -30.30 -66.10
CA ARG A 914 25.82 -28.90 -66.26
C ARG A 914 24.57 -28.57 -67.11
N ALA A 915 23.46 -28.34 -66.39
CA ALA A 915 22.90 -27.01 -66.05
C ALA A 915 22.68 -25.91 -67.13
N LEU A 916 21.45 -25.34 -67.08
CA LEU A 916 20.96 -24.02 -67.52
C LEU A 916 20.60 -23.78 -69.01
N ASN A 917 19.29 -23.87 -69.29
CA ASN A 917 18.41 -22.92 -70.04
C ASN A 917 18.74 -22.56 -71.53
N PRO A 918 17.84 -21.91 -72.31
CA PRO A 918 16.48 -21.40 -72.02
C PRO A 918 15.35 -21.87 -72.99
N ASP A 919 14.12 -21.47 -72.64
CA ASP A 919 12.94 -21.04 -73.44
C ASP A 919 12.71 -21.51 -74.90
N GLU A 920 11.48 -21.96 -75.21
CA GLU A 920 10.56 -21.18 -76.08
C GLU A 920 9.08 -21.68 -76.06
N GLU A 921 8.22 -20.88 -76.69
CA GLU A 921 6.74 -20.76 -76.67
C GLU A 921 5.84 -22.00 -76.85
N SER A 922 4.61 -21.92 -76.30
CA SER A 922 3.39 -21.65 -77.12
C SER A 922 2.08 -21.60 -76.30
N MET A 923 1.06 -20.91 -76.82
CA MET A 923 -0.24 -20.71 -76.15
C MET A 923 -1.34 -21.61 -76.71
N THR A 924 -2.40 -21.85 -75.92
CA THR A 924 -3.79 -21.84 -76.43
C THR A 924 -4.81 -21.70 -75.30
N GLU A 925 -5.90 -20.97 -75.55
CA GLU A 925 -7.02 -20.74 -74.62
C GLU A 925 -8.14 -21.79 -74.82
N GLY A 926 -9.07 -21.88 -73.86
CA GLY A 926 -10.25 -22.74 -73.96
C GLY A 926 -11.27 -22.54 -72.83
N SER A 927 -12.18 -21.57 -72.98
CA SER A 927 -13.32 -21.30 -72.08
C SER A 927 -14.66 -21.74 -72.70
N ILE A 928 -15.80 -21.38 -72.06
CA ILE A 928 -17.23 -21.58 -72.44
C ILE A 928 -17.89 -22.83 -71.81
N GLU A 929 -19.11 -22.84 -71.22
CA GLU A 929 -20.03 -21.82 -70.66
C GLU A 929 -21.11 -22.49 -69.77
N GLU A 930 -21.84 -21.69 -68.98
CA GLU A 930 -23.22 -21.80 -68.44
C GLU A 930 -24.07 -23.13 -68.49
N ARG A 931 -24.92 -23.39 -67.45
CA ARG A 931 -26.37 -23.00 -67.38
C ARG A 931 -27.15 -23.54 -66.16
N THR A 932 -28.22 -22.83 -65.78
CA THR A 932 -29.29 -23.15 -64.81
C THR A 932 -30.67 -23.18 -65.56
N PRO A 933 -31.91 -23.03 -65.00
CA PRO A 933 -32.46 -23.08 -63.62
C PRO A 933 -33.83 -23.83 -63.46
N VAL A 934 -34.39 -23.91 -62.23
CA VAL A 934 -35.84 -23.89 -61.80
C VAL A 934 -35.89 -23.60 -60.27
N THR A 935 -36.70 -22.76 -59.60
CA THR A 935 -37.68 -21.68 -59.93
C THR A 935 -39.21 -21.92 -59.78
N ARG A 936 -39.76 -21.94 -58.53
CA ARG A 936 -41.15 -21.55 -58.07
C ARG A 936 -41.35 -21.89 -56.57
N GLY A 937 -42.18 -21.22 -55.73
CA GLY A 937 -43.02 -20.01 -55.88
C GLY A 937 -43.63 -19.49 -54.51
N PRO A 938 -44.21 -18.26 -54.42
CA PRO A 938 -44.64 -17.54 -53.19
C PRO A 938 -46.18 -17.60 -52.93
N THR A 939 -46.91 -16.87 -52.04
CA THR A 939 -46.89 -15.52 -51.35
C THR A 939 -47.92 -15.56 -50.15
N VAL A 940 -48.42 -14.61 -49.32
CA VAL A 940 -48.47 -13.14 -48.96
C VAL A 940 -48.89 -13.08 -47.44
N ALA A 941 -48.70 -12.13 -46.50
CA ALA A 941 -48.20 -10.75 -46.30
C ALA A 941 -49.21 -9.56 -46.11
N ALA A 942 -48.99 -8.75 -45.05
CA ALA A 942 -49.53 -7.39 -44.68
C ALA A 942 -51.00 -7.16 -44.15
N GLY A 943 -51.17 -6.19 -43.21
CA GLY A 943 -52.28 -5.19 -43.30
C GLY A 943 -53.21 -4.82 -42.10
N THR A 944 -52.74 -4.11 -41.06
CA THR A 944 -53.41 -2.99 -40.29
C THR A 944 -54.92 -2.95 -39.94
N GLY A 945 -55.28 -2.55 -38.70
CA GLY A 945 -56.60 -1.94 -38.34
C GLY A 945 -56.89 -1.78 -36.83
N GLN A 946 -57.56 -0.69 -36.40
CA GLN A 946 -57.99 -0.43 -35.00
C GLN A 946 -59.52 -0.38 -34.86
N LEU A 947 -60.07 -0.76 -33.68
CA LEU A 947 -60.89 0.12 -32.81
C LEU A 947 -61.32 -0.57 -31.49
N VAL A 948 -61.98 0.19 -30.61
CA VAL A 948 -62.15 -0.09 -29.16
C VAL A 948 -63.53 -0.67 -28.81
N HIS A 949 -63.56 -1.68 -27.92
CA HIS A 949 -64.63 -1.82 -26.91
C HIS A 949 -64.18 -2.67 -25.72
N THR A 950 -64.52 -2.26 -24.49
CA THR A 950 -64.14 -2.96 -23.24
C THR A 950 -65.24 -3.88 -22.74
N PRO A 951 -64.95 -5.15 -22.45
CA PRO A 951 -65.71 -5.96 -21.50
C PRO A 951 -64.84 -6.43 -20.32
N GLN A 952 -65.47 -6.44 -19.14
CA GLN A 952 -64.94 -6.84 -17.83
C GLN A 952 -64.23 -8.21 -17.84
N GLU A 953 -62.94 -8.24 -17.47
CA GLU A 953 -62.13 -9.47 -17.47
C GLU A 953 -62.62 -10.51 -16.45
N LEU A 954 -62.93 -11.70 -16.96
CA LEU A 954 -62.98 -12.93 -16.18
C LEU A 954 -61.54 -13.42 -15.96
N LEU A 955 -61.18 -13.71 -14.71
CA LEU A 955 -59.87 -14.31 -14.40
C LEU A 955 -59.78 -15.72 -15.00
N GLU A 956 -58.63 -16.05 -15.60
CA GLU A 956 -58.41 -17.38 -16.18
C GLU A 956 -58.43 -18.49 -15.09
N PRO A 957 -58.92 -19.71 -15.41
CA PRO A 957 -59.06 -20.79 -14.43
C PRO A 957 -57.71 -21.22 -13.82
N GLY A 958 -57.45 -20.80 -12.58
CA GLY A 958 -56.23 -21.10 -11.83
C GLY A 958 -55.51 -19.85 -11.29
N MET A 959 -55.75 -18.68 -11.88
CA MET A 959 -55.14 -17.41 -11.48
C MET A 959 -55.79 -16.81 -10.22
N VAL A 960 -54.97 -16.33 -9.27
CA VAL A 960 -55.43 -15.77 -7.99
C VAL A 960 -55.07 -14.28 -7.89
N ARG A 961 -56.05 -13.47 -7.51
CA ARG A 961 -55.94 -12.01 -7.32
C ARG A 961 -55.52 -11.69 -5.88
N VAL A 962 -54.38 -11.03 -5.72
CA VAL A 962 -53.76 -10.66 -4.44
C VAL A 962 -53.77 -9.13 -4.27
N GLN A 963 -54.43 -8.66 -3.22
CA GLN A 963 -54.54 -7.23 -2.87
C GLN A 963 -53.59 -6.87 -1.72
N PHE A 964 -52.68 -5.92 -1.96
CA PHE A 964 -51.86 -5.31 -0.92
C PHE A 964 -52.56 -4.05 -0.39
N LYS A 965 -52.96 -4.07 0.88
CA LYS A 965 -53.63 -2.94 1.54
C LYS A 965 -52.69 -2.29 2.55
N LEU A 966 -52.62 -0.96 2.49
CA LEU A 966 -51.88 -0.11 3.42
C LEU A 966 -52.86 0.44 4.46
N PHE A 967 -52.42 0.53 5.72
CA PHE A 967 -53.23 1.11 6.79
C PHE A 967 -52.76 2.54 7.07
N GLU A 968 -53.53 3.52 6.61
CA GLU A 968 -53.17 4.94 6.69
C GLU A 968 -54.30 5.74 7.32
N ASN A 969 -53.96 6.59 8.30
CA ASN A 969 -54.89 7.50 8.98
C ASN A 969 -56.13 6.82 9.60
N GLY A 970 -56.05 5.53 9.92
CA GLY A 970 -57.11 4.74 10.57
C GLY A 970 -57.92 3.84 9.63
N ASP A 971 -57.72 3.91 8.32
CA ASP A 971 -58.44 3.12 7.32
C ASP A 971 -57.49 2.25 6.47
N TRP A 972 -58.00 1.10 6.00
CA TRP A 972 -57.32 0.23 5.04
C TRP A 972 -57.57 0.67 3.60
N ARG A 973 -56.54 1.18 2.92
CA ARG A 973 -56.58 1.58 1.51
C ARG A 973 -55.88 0.53 0.64
N LEU A 974 -56.38 0.30 -0.57
CA LEU A 974 -55.70 -0.56 -1.55
C LEU A 974 -54.50 0.19 -2.12
N GLY A 975 -53.30 -0.36 -1.94
CA GLY A 975 -52.05 0.21 -2.44
C GLY A 975 -51.64 -0.38 -3.80
N ASP A 976 -51.58 -1.71 -3.87
CA ASP A 976 -51.30 -2.47 -5.10
C ASP A 976 -52.28 -3.66 -5.23
N GLU A 977 -52.59 -4.07 -6.45
CA GLU A 977 -53.27 -5.34 -6.74
C GLU A 977 -52.53 -6.08 -7.86
N VAL A 978 -52.38 -7.40 -7.73
CA VAL A 978 -51.73 -8.24 -8.74
C VAL A 978 -52.46 -9.58 -8.89
N VAL A 979 -52.51 -10.10 -10.12
CA VAL A 979 -53.00 -11.44 -10.42
C VAL A 979 -51.79 -12.34 -10.68
N VAL A 980 -51.76 -13.54 -10.06
CA VAL A 980 -50.65 -14.49 -10.19
C VAL A 980 -51.14 -15.95 -10.23
N ASP A 981 -50.35 -16.81 -10.86
CA ASP A 981 -50.45 -18.25 -10.68
C ASP A 981 -49.91 -18.61 -9.26
N PRO A 982 -50.65 -19.36 -8.43
CA PRO A 982 -50.15 -19.86 -7.14
C PRO A 982 -48.83 -20.64 -7.22
N ASN A 983 -48.52 -21.25 -8.36
CA ASN A 983 -47.30 -22.01 -8.60
C ASN A 983 -46.09 -21.13 -8.95
N GLU A 984 -46.31 -19.89 -9.41
CA GLU A 984 -45.23 -18.92 -9.65
C GLU A 984 -45.45 -17.58 -8.90
N PRO A 985 -45.35 -17.56 -7.56
CA PRO A 985 -45.55 -16.35 -6.74
C PRO A 985 -44.42 -15.31 -6.88
N SER A 986 -43.59 -15.38 -7.93
CA SER A 986 -42.37 -14.58 -8.10
C SER A 986 -42.68 -13.07 -8.16
N THR A 987 -43.81 -12.69 -8.77
CA THR A 987 -44.30 -11.30 -8.85
C THR A 987 -44.79 -10.78 -7.50
N VAL A 988 -45.55 -11.59 -6.74
CA VAL A 988 -45.99 -11.25 -5.37
C VAL A 988 -44.79 -11.04 -4.43
N MET A 989 -43.74 -11.88 -4.54
CA MET A 989 -42.53 -11.71 -3.73
C MET A 989 -41.73 -10.44 -4.07
N ARG A 990 -41.82 -9.92 -5.31
CA ARG A 990 -41.21 -8.63 -5.70
C ARG A 990 -41.98 -7.45 -5.11
N LEU A 991 -43.31 -7.46 -5.23
CA LEU A 991 -44.19 -6.43 -4.66
C LEU A 991 -44.11 -6.38 -3.13
N ALA A 992 -44.16 -7.54 -2.46
CA ALA A 992 -44.01 -7.62 -1.01
C ALA A 992 -42.68 -7.02 -0.51
N LYS A 993 -41.57 -7.23 -1.24
CA LYS A 993 -40.26 -6.64 -0.89
C LYS A 993 -40.17 -5.12 -1.10
N LYS A 994 -41.03 -4.54 -1.94
CA LYS A 994 -41.09 -3.09 -2.18
C LYS A 994 -41.84 -2.36 -1.06
N ASN A 995 -42.84 -3.02 -0.48
CA ASN A 995 -43.78 -2.44 0.49
C ASN A 995 -43.51 -2.89 1.93
N VAL A 996 -42.25 -3.24 2.27
CA VAL A 996 -41.77 -3.51 3.65
C VAL A 996 -40.74 -2.45 4.03
N PHE A 997 -41.17 -1.54 4.91
CA PHE A 997 -40.36 -0.56 5.65
C PHE A 997 -40.92 -0.45 7.07
#